data_AF-A0A4S3JN53-F1
#
_entry.id   AF-A0A4S3JN53-F1
#
_cell.length_a   1.000
_cell.length_b   1.000
_cell.length_c   1.000
_cell.angle_alpha   90.00
_cell.angle_beta   90.00
_cell.angle_gamma   90.00
#
_symmetry.space_group_name_H-M   'P 1'
#
loop_
_entity.id
_entity.type
_entity.pdbx_description
1 polymer ?
#
loop_
_entity_poly.entity_id
_entity_poly.type
_entity_poly.pdbx_seq_one_letter_code
_entity_poly.pdbx_strand_id
1 'polypeptide(L)'
;MCSSDKLVSPAFPEAIKRADFTISLPQPTVTRVAVDDPGKEDTGLDSESLRMIIAKENAVLTTNSATLPSFLALENTQIINFGTGIAFELPNEKLPSKIQPSAVVLPCIFGSQLQGPALLATGTTPSNVPFLDETALRDYYEQLKNIVVIVDDRMTDNARNLATSYRINAPFIVQLNPENEPKNTDDVLSLLNSANINAVTALAGPQSLVLVQVSDKYYFYRGLANRAHLNTSSLVFGSDVTSILESVGIDSMIYPGVKRIVNLDDSNTIILPTSGQFILPGDLQKLIEELPVEKVHDMEEDISAVVTQLQSLLNQKDLLELSKALVSAFSANVSNVTAPLRDAYITFLAQEYKMEDPKLVQRKNALLGDLRKSTKEMQKALEPAISSLANMMSSQTTSKRTHDLKRLVRQAQIQGNVEAVKSMTFDTLAGYLETYAAEMGVMLLNIETVPYRQLLGNLKNAAIDASQCCELDSRVLYLEGFDAGIIIEQSQGNHTGPLRSQAGSSQPILAVPYLNQGKGNGSMLAWVCWDEFVNLKSPYTVRWMEKCNEAHIAALRIIMRQTISQAVASREHDIQPGSPETGHLMSALLMAAMTKLAAMRISAPVVLDTAEDTVTRLMRGLFGNLLTIAGSGVRPLSMVWQLFGLNPQYDIPNKDAEWIWYETVVALYPYTGWPLKQFYVNLEKLLDKVIVRVVTKNEKLAEIKLSRTAELVRYCKLRNIQLDHSRTIITAFMRMLTTENMDIAAVAARLLEQLPQKLEKQSRSYTRMIKYLEHLATGGQRCVHDDLVTANVYTRRSAAFRELKTEVSEACGRNDWTKMKESCQALVDKHAEIAALWHVSPELLKIQNIKVYRDLLEADFGDDVEQETTAKNQRLISQVLSDAERSRVPWQVGKKGQFGDNIEPLNEALLHEILTGERHGPVATIDSDEKVAATTTAIVEQNTDEEFSQFKSSLQPHFIATMQKSLTAEDVCGITKIPVTAMRVFIKALNPEFVWEDLGQNFKAVILGLLKERSNRAESRPVQKLLDLESGNKALQIEG
;
A
#
# COMPACT_ATOMS: atom_id res chain seq x y z
N MET A 1 14.76 1.74 -23.54
CA MET A 1 15.69 1.89 -24.67
C MET A 1 15.42 3.23 -25.33
N CYS A 2 16.38 4.16 -25.28
CA CYS A 2 16.35 5.40 -26.06
C CYS A 2 17.57 5.36 -26.99
N SER A 3 17.36 4.96 -28.23
CA SER A 3 18.39 4.93 -29.28
C SER A 3 18.19 6.14 -30.19
N SER A 4 18.82 7.26 -29.85
CA SER A 4 19.15 8.30 -30.84
C SER A 4 20.45 8.98 -30.42
N ASP A 5 21.44 9.00 -31.32
CA ASP A 5 22.76 9.62 -31.11
C ASP A 5 22.74 11.15 -31.00
N LYS A 6 21.55 11.75 -30.88
CA LYS A 6 21.35 13.17 -30.60
C LYS A 6 20.26 13.33 -29.54
N LEU A 7 20.66 13.72 -28.34
CA LEU A 7 19.81 14.09 -27.22
C LEU A 7 19.50 15.60 -27.31
N VAL A 8 18.40 15.96 -27.96
CA VAL A 8 17.91 17.34 -27.99
C VAL A 8 16.70 17.44 -27.06
N SER A 9 16.92 17.96 -25.86
CA SER A 9 15.87 18.28 -24.89
C SER A 9 15.92 19.76 -24.54
N PRO A 10 14.78 20.47 -24.49
CA PRO A 10 14.73 21.86 -24.02
C PRO A 10 15.15 22.02 -22.56
N ALA A 11 15.27 20.93 -21.80
CA ALA A 11 15.79 20.94 -20.42
C ALA A 11 17.33 21.07 -20.34
N PHE A 12 18.08 20.67 -21.39
CA PHE A 12 19.55 20.73 -21.35
C PHE A 12 20.10 22.17 -21.28
N PRO A 13 19.62 23.15 -22.06
CA PRO A 13 20.07 24.53 -21.93
C PRO A 13 19.80 25.15 -20.55
N GLU A 14 18.70 24.76 -19.90
CA GLU A 14 18.34 25.21 -18.56
C GLU A 14 19.21 24.55 -17.48
N ALA A 15 19.50 23.26 -17.62
CA ALA A 15 20.44 22.53 -16.76
C ALA A 15 21.88 23.06 -16.89
N ILE A 16 22.35 23.33 -18.11
CA ILE A 16 23.65 23.96 -18.37
C ILE A 16 23.70 25.35 -17.71
N LYS A 17 22.64 26.16 -17.79
CA LYS A 17 22.61 27.48 -17.13
C LYS A 17 22.62 27.41 -15.60
N ARG A 18 22.16 26.32 -14.99
CA ARG A 18 22.12 26.13 -13.53
C ARG A 18 23.39 25.52 -12.97
N ALA A 19 24.18 24.82 -13.78
CA ALA A 19 25.40 24.17 -13.35
C ALA A 19 26.53 25.19 -13.13
N ASP A 20 27.24 25.05 -12.01
CA ASP A 20 28.48 25.78 -11.75
C ASP A 20 29.66 25.02 -12.39
N PHE A 21 30.35 25.66 -13.34
CA PHE A 21 31.49 25.09 -14.05
C PHE A 21 32.84 25.62 -13.55
N THR A 22 32.88 26.22 -12.36
CA THR A 22 34.13 26.74 -11.81
C THR A 22 35.03 25.55 -11.43
N ILE A 23 35.92 25.18 -12.35
CA ILE A 23 36.95 24.14 -12.15
C ILE A 23 38.14 24.83 -11.46
N SER A 24 38.44 24.43 -10.23
CA SER A 24 39.73 24.76 -9.62
C SER A 24 40.81 23.98 -10.37
N LEU A 25 41.79 24.67 -10.95
CA LEU A 25 42.89 24.04 -11.70
C LEU A 25 43.60 23.00 -10.84
N PRO A 26 43.80 21.75 -11.31
CA PRO A 26 44.66 20.80 -10.62
C PRO A 26 46.09 21.34 -10.66
N GLN A 27 46.69 21.52 -9.49
CA GLN A 27 48.12 21.82 -9.42
C GLN A 27 48.93 20.58 -9.84
N PRO A 28 50.04 20.77 -10.57
CA PRO A 28 50.90 19.66 -10.96
C PRO A 28 51.53 19.04 -9.71
N THR A 29 51.23 17.77 -9.46
CA THR A 29 51.96 17.00 -8.45
C THR A 29 53.41 16.89 -8.88
N VAL A 30 54.30 17.43 -8.04
CA VAL A 30 55.74 17.17 -8.10
C VAL A 30 55.94 15.67 -8.08
N THR A 31 56.28 15.11 -9.24
CA THR A 31 56.83 13.76 -9.32
C THR A 31 58.07 13.76 -8.44
N ARG A 32 58.19 12.84 -7.49
CA ARG A 32 59.45 12.59 -6.78
C ARG A 32 60.54 12.24 -7.80
N VAL A 33 61.28 13.24 -8.25
CA VAL A 33 62.63 13.12 -8.79
C VAL A 33 63.43 14.29 -8.20
N ALA A 34 64.47 13.96 -7.46
CA ALA A 34 65.35 14.93 -6.81
C ALA A 34 66.15 15.73 -7.84
N VAL A 35 66.00 17.06 -7.88
CA VAL A 35 67.06 18.06 -8.18
C VAL A 35 66.64 19.42 -7.59
N ASP A 36 67.59 20.08 -6.92
CA ASP A 36 67.53 21.44 -6.39
C ASP A 36 67.20 22.51 -7.46
N ASP A 37 66.24 23.38 -7.18
CA ASP A 37 66.24 24.76 -7.72
C ASP A 37 65.50 25.72 -6.76
N PRO A 38 66.16 26.74 -6.18
CA PRO A 38 65.54 27.66 -5.25
C PRO A 38 65.04 28.90 -6.01
N GLY A 39 63.73 28.99 -6.21
CA GLY A 39 63.13 30.27 -6.60
C GLY A 39 61.89 30.15 -7.44
N LYS A 40 60.73 30.07 -6.76
CA LYS A 40 59.48 30.71 -7.16
C LYS A 40 58.47 30.54 -6.03
N GLU A 41 58.13 31.65 -5.39
CA GLU A 41 56.94 31.75 -4.54
C GLU A 41 55.71 31.64 -5.44
N ASP A 42 55.06 30.48 -5.44
CA ASP A 42 53.71 30.30 -6.00
C ASP A 42 52.72 30.21 -4.84
N THR A 43 51.83 31.19 -4.77
CA THR A 43 50.67 31.22 -3.88
C THR A 43 49.68 30.11 -4.24
N GLY A 44 49.63 29.04 -3.45
CA GLY A 44 48.65 27.95 -3.54
C GLY A 44 48.60 27.14 -2.25
N LEU A 45 47.44 26.57 -1.90
CA LEU A 45 47.14 25.83 -0.66
C LEU A 45 48.34 25.06 -0.10
N ASP A 46 48.71 25.34 1.16
CA ASP A 46 49.90 24.84 1.84
C ASP A 46 50.10 23.32 1.66
N SER A 47 51.29 22.92 1.21
CA SER A 47 51.75 21.52 1.18
C SER A 47 51.57 20.81 2.54
N GLU A 48 51.51 21.58 3.62
CA GLU A 48 51.28 21.14 4.99
C GLU A 48 49.84 20.65 5.22
N SER A 49 48.83 21.30 4.63
CA SER A 49 47.42 20.89 4.78
C SER A 49 47.12 19.56 4.09
N LEU A 50 47.74 19.28 2.94
CA LEU A 50 47.61 18.00 2.24
C LEU A 50 48.29 16.85 3.01
N ARG A 51 49.44 17.10 3.63
CA ARG A 51 50.10 16.13 4.52
C ARG A 51 49.24 15.83 5.75
N MET A 52 48.56 16.84 6.30
CA MET A 52 47.66 16.65 7.44
C MET A 52 46.41 15.82 7.09
N ILE A 53 45.87 15.91 5.88
CA ILE A 53 44.75 15.06 5.43
C ILE A 53 45.20 13.59 5.31
N ILE A 54 46.34 13.35 4.65
CA ILE A 54 46.86 11.99 4.39
C ILE A 54 47.34 11.30 5.68
N ALA A 55 47.74 12.07 6.70
CA ALA A 55 48.21 11.53 7.98
C ALA A 55 47.10 10.94 8.87
N LYS A 56 45.82 11.17 8.57
CA LYS A 56 44.70 10.67 9.37
C LYS A 56 44.40 9.20 9.08
N GLU A 57 44.24 8.41 10.13
CA GLU A 57 44.03 6.95 10.02
C GLU A 57 42.56 6.55 9.80
N ASN A 58 41.61 7.45 10.10
CA ASN A 58 40.17 7.21 9.97
C ASN A 58 39.49 8.26 9.09
N ALA A 59 38.36 7.93 8.48
CA ALA A 59 37.51 8.91 7.79
C ALA A 59 36.02 8.76 8.10
N VAL A 60 35.30 9.89 8.07
CA VAL A 60 33.85 9.94 8.13
C VAL A 60 33.34 10.60 6.86
N LEU A 61 32.59 9.83 6.09
CA LEU A 61 31.85 10.31 4.93
C LEU A 61 30.48 10.78 5.43
N THR A 62 30.14 12.06 5.30
CA THR A 62 28.86 12.62 5.79
C THR A 62 28.17 13.54 4.78
N THR A 63 26.85 13.69 4.87
CA THR A 63 26.11 14.73 4.14
C THR A 63 26.10 16.05 4.93
N ASN A 64 26.01 17.20 4.24
CA ASN A 64 26.01 18.53 4.88
C ASN A 64 24.88 18.75 5.91
N SER A 65 23.84 17.92 5.87
CA SER A 65 22.67 17.91 6.75
C SER A 65 22.78 16.95 7.93
N ALA A 66 23.76 16.05 7.94
CA ALA A 66 23.89 15.01 8.94
C ALA A 66 24.68 15.49 10.16
N THR A 67 24.27 15.03 11.35
CA THR A 67 24.93 15.33 12.62
C THR A 67 26.00 14.28 12.90
N LEU A 68 27.19 14.68 13.36
CA LEU A 68 28.24 13.73 13.69
C LEU A 68 28.03 13.17 15.11
N PRO A 69 27.98 11.83 15.30
CA PRO A 69 27.91 11.22 16.61
C PRO A 69 29.06 11.61 17.54
N SER A 70 28.76 11.78 18.83
CA SER A 70 29.72 12.19 19.86
C SER A 70 30.82 11.17 20.15
N PHE A 71 30.60 9.90 19.82
CA PHE A 71 31.58 8.82 20.03
C PHE A 71 32.69 8.77 18.96
N LEU A 72 32.65 9.62 17.93
CA LEU A 72 33.69 9.67 16.90
C LEU A 72 34.89 10.49 17.39
N ALA A 73 36.09 9.92 17.33
CA ALA A 73 37.33 10.62 17.67
C ALA A 73 37.73 11.60 16.56
N LEU A 74 37.23 12.84 16.62
CA LEU A 74 37.41 13.85 15.57
C LEU A 74 38.87 14.26 15.31
N GLU A 75 39.75 14.13 16.31
CA GLU A 75 41.16 14.54 16.21
C GLU A 75 41.95 13.71 15.17
N ASN A 76 41.66 12.40 15.07
CA ASN A 76 42.35 11.47 14.17
C ASN A 76 41.52 11.11 12.92
N THR A 77 40.39 11.79 12.69
CA THR A 77 39.39 11.42 11.68
C THR A 77 39.25 12.51 10.62
N GLN A 78 39.33 12.11 9.34
CA GLN A 78 39.13 13.00 8.21
C GLN A 78 37.63 13.09 7.89
N ILE A 79 37.07 14.30 7.91
CA ILE A 79 35.69 14.53 7.51
C ILE A 79 35.65 14.79 6.01
N ILE A 80 34.80 14.03 5.32
CA ILE A 80 34.60 14.11 3.87
C ILE A 80 33.11 14.33 3.63
N ASN A 81 32.77 15.55 3.21
CA ASN A 81 31.40 15.94 2.94
C ASN A 81 31.01 15.55 1.51
N PHE A 82 29.84 14.93 1.36
CA PHE A 82 29.32 14.53 0.05
C PHE A 82 27.83 14.86 -0.12
N GLY A 83 27.41 15.10 -1.38
CA GLY A 83 26.05 15.50 -1.72
C GLY A 83 25.92 15.77 -3.21
N THR A 84 25.89 17.05 -3.61
CA THR A 84 26.00 17.46 -5.03
C THR A 84 27.45 17.46 -5.55
N GLY A 85 28.43 17.29 -4.67
CA GLY A 85 29.86 17.14 -4.96
C GLY A 85 30.57 16.41 -3.81
N ILE A 86 31.91 16.37 -3.84
CA ILE A 86 32.76 15.84 -2.75
C ILE A 86 33.71 16.94 -2.25
N ALA A 87 33.87 17.04 -0.93
CA ALA A 87 34.75 18.01 -0.29
C ALA A 87 35.46 17.45 0.95
N PHE A 88 36.78 17.69 1.05
CA PHE A 88 37.58 17.34 2.23
C PHE A 88 37.68 18.56 3.14
N GLU A 89 37.36 18.38 4.43
CA GLU A 89 37.46 19.44 5.42
C GLU A 89 38.91 19.65 5.86
N LEU A 90 39.38 20.90 5.81
CA LEU A 90 40.73 21.28 6.19
C LEU A 90 40.84 21.49 7.72
N PRO A 91 42.01 21.20 8.33
CA PRO A 91 42.24 21.52 9.74
C PRO A 91 42.09 23.05 9.93
N ASN A 92 41.15 23.49 10.78
CA ASN A 92 40.80 24.88 11.12
C ASN A 92 39.72 25.59 10.27
N GLU A 93 39.08 24.92 9.31
CA GLU A 93 37.83 25.46 8.72
C GLU A 93 36.65 25.23 9.69
N LYS A 94 35.84 26.26 9.93
CA LYS A 94 34.58 26.11 10.69
C LYS A 94 33.54 25.48 9.76
N LEU A 95 32.78 24.50 10.26
CA LEU A 95 31.65 23.90 9.54
C LEU A 95 30.80 24.99 8.85
N PRO A 96 30.52 24.90 7.54
CA PRO A 96 29.72 25.89 6.84
C PRO A 96 28.31 25.95 7.44
N SER A 97 27.93 27.11 7.99
CA SER A 97 26.66 27.34 8.68
C SER A 97 25.43 27.44 7.77
N LYS A 98 25.56 27.12 6.47
CA LYS A 98 24.46 27.22 5.50
C LYS A 98 23.87 25.84 5.25
N ILE A 99 22.73 25.58 5.91
CA ILE A 99 21.83 24.48 5.57
C ILE A 99 21.23 24.79 4.19
N GLN A 100 21.88 24.34 3.11
CA GLN A 100 21.25 24.37 1.80
C GLN A 100 20.19 23.26 1.73
N PRO A 101 18.94 23.56 1.36
CA PRO A 101 17.92 22.55 1.14
C PRO A 101 18.17 21.91 -0.24
N SER A 102 19.11 20.96 -0.33
CA SER A 102 19.38 20.25 -1.58
C SER A 102 18.90 18.81 -1.53
N ALA A 103 18.14 18.40 -2.56
CA ALA A 103 17.90 17.00 -2.86
C ALA A 103 19.25 16.31 -3.11
N VAL A 104 19.59 15.33 -2.28
CA VAL A 104 20.88 14.61 -2.36
C VAL A 104 20.88 13.70 -3.60
N VAL A 105 21.85 13.90 -4.51
CA VAL A 105 22.06 13.12 -5.74
C VAL A 105 23.37 12.34 -5.61
N LEU A 106 23.32 11.00 -5.47
CA LEU A 106 24.50 10.15 -5.19
C LEU A 106 24.94 9.29 -6.39
N PRO A 107 26.21 8.79 -6.45
CA PRO A 107 27.31 8.99 -5.49
C PRO A 107 28.64 9.49 -6.11
N CYS A 108 29.08 10.68 -5.69
CA CYS A 108 30.37 11.28 -6.03
C CYS A 108 31.55 10.79 -5.16
N ILE A 109 31.37 9.76 -4.31
CA ILE A 109 32.36 9.39 -3.29
C ILE A 109 33.60 8.69 -3.83
N PHE A 110 33.51 8.03 -5.00
CA PHE A 110 34.61 7.25 -5.59
C PHE A 110 35.42 8.01 -6.65
N GLY A 111 35.01 9.21 -7.11
CA GLY A 111 35.72 9.86 -8.20
C GLY A 111 35.32 11.30 -8.48
N SER A 112 36.34 12.10 -8.84
CA SER A 112 36.41 13.57 -8.82
C SER A 112 36.14 14.27 -10.16
N GLN A 113 35.57 13.60 -11.16
CA GLN A 113 35.09 14.27 -12.38
C GLN A 113 33.68 13.80 -12.70
N LEU A 114 32.70 14.61 -12.29
CA LEU A 114 31.36 14.53 -12.86
C LEU A 114 31.48 14.76 -14.38
N GLN A 115 31.44 13.69 -15.18
CA GLN A 115 31.33 13.82 -16.64
C GLN A 115 29.98 14.48 -16.99
N GLY A 116 29.91 15.14 -18.16
CA GLY A 116 28.83 16.05 -18.56
C GLY A 116 27.41 15.72 -18.05
N PRO A 117 26.87 14.51 -18.24
CA PRO A 117 25.53 14.16 -17.76
C PRO A 117 25.36 14.20 -16.23
N ALA A 118 26.38 13.81 -15.47
CA ALA A 118 26.37 13.80 -14.01
C ALA A 118 26.57 15.21 -13.42
N LEU A 119 27.41 16.04 -14.06
CA LEU A 119 27.63 17.45 -13.66
C LEU A 119 26.38 18.29 -13.93
N LEU A 120 25.69 18.01 -15.05
CA LEU A 120 24.38 18.62 -15.37
C LEU A 120 23.27 18.20 -14.40
N ALA A 121 23.35 17.01 -13.81
CA ALA A 121 22.36 16.50 -12.87
C ALA A 121 22.58 16.97 -11.43
N THR A 122 23.84 17.21 -11.03
CA THR A 122 24.25 17.55 -9.65
C THR A 122 24.51 19.05 -9.45
N GLY A 123 24.93 19.77 -10.49
CA GLY A 123 25.04 21.22 -10.50
C GLY A 123 26.27 21.83 -9.79
N THR A 124 27.15 21.04 -9.18
CA THR A 124 28.35 21.53 -8.46
C THR A 124 29.59 20.71 -8.72
N THR A 125 30.74 21.36 -8.89
CA THR A 125 32.06 20.71 -9.01
C THR A 125 32.60 20.24 -7.65
N PRO A 126 33.38 19.15 -7.60
CA PRO A 126 34.16 18.79 -6.41
C PRO A 126 35.08 19.93 -5.96
N SER A 127 35.26 20.09 -4.65
CA SER A 127 36.09 21.15 -4.06
C SER A 127 37.06 20.54 -3.04
N ASN A 128 38.26 21.09 -2.89
CA ASN A 128 39.26 20.62 -1.92
C ASN A 128 39.61 19.12 -2.02
N VAL A 129 39.48 18.48 -3.18
CA VAL A 129 39.87 17.06 -3.36
C VAL A 129 41.38 16.98 -3.58
N PRO A 130 42.14 16.35 -2.67
CA PRO A 130 43.61 16.32 -2.74
C PRO A 130 44.16 15.30 -3.76
N PHE A 131 43.28 14.60 -4.48
CA PHE A 131 43.60 13.50 -5.40
C PHE A 131 43.28 13.86 -6.84
N LEU A 132 44.17 13.48 -7.76
CA LEU A 132 44.07 13.79 -9.19
C LEU A 132 43.01 12.94 -9.92
N ASP A 133 42.78 11.70 -9.49
CA ASP A 133 41.87 10.76 -10.13
C ASP A 133 41.12 9.87 -9.13
N GLU A 134 40.12 9.13 -9.65
CA GLU A 134 39.32 8.15 -8.89
C GLU A 134 40.17 6.99 -8.35
N THR A 135 41.26 6.64 -9.01
CA THR A 135 42.13 5.55 -8.54
C THR A 135 42.90 5.95 -7.29
N ALA A 136 43.53 7.12 -7.27
CA ALA A 136 44.24 7.63 -6.11
C ALA A 136 43.34 7.85 -4.89
N LEU A 137 42.08 8.27 -5.10
CA LEU A 137 41.09 8.40 -4.03
C LEU A 137 40.69 7.03 -3.44
N ARG A 138 40.53 6.02 -4.29
CA ARG A 138 40.23 4.65 -3.84
C ARG A 138 41.41 4.03 -3.11
N ASP A 139 42.63 4.23 -3.59
CA ASP A 139 43.85 3.76 -2.91
C ASP A 139 43.98 4.38 -1.52
N TYR A 140 43.60 5.65 -1.35
CA TYR A 140 43.53 6.30 -0.05
C TYR A 140 42.49 5.63 0.86
N TYR A 141 41.26 5.41 0.38
CA TYR A 141 40.23 4.73 1.19
C TYR A 141 40.63 3.30 1.60
N GLU A 142 41.34 2.57 0.75
CA GLU A 142 41.82 1.22 1.07
C GLU A 142 42.90 1.22 2.17
N GLN A 143 43.68 2.31 2.28
CA GLN A 143 44.72 2.48 3.31
C GLN A 143 44.18 2.91 4.68
N LEU A 144 42.94 3.41 4.74
CA LEU A 144 42.33 3.85 6.00
C LEU A 144 42.00 2.67 6.91
N LYS A 145 42.27 2.87 8.21
CA LYS A 145 41.97 1.89 9.25
C LYS A 145 40.46 1.73 9.42
N ASN A 146 39.72 2.85 9.46
CA ASN A 146 38.26 2.85 9.56
C ASN A 146 37.60 3.91 8.70
N ILE A 147 36.43 3.57 8.15
CA ILE A 147 35.56 4.50 7.42
C ILE A 147 34.13 4.31 7.93
N VAL A 148 33.46 5.41 8.28
CA VAL A 148 32.03 5.43 8.65
C VAL A 148 31.28 6.30 7.66
N VAL A 149 30.12 5.85 7.21
CA VAL A 149 29.25 6.59 6.29
C VAL A 149 27.99 7.04 7.00
N ILE A 150 27.71 8.34 7.03
CA ILE A 150 26.54 8.94 7.68
C ILE A 150 25.70 9.66 6.63
N VAL A 151 24.41 9.34 6.57
CA VAL A 151 23.48 9.84 5.56
C VAL A 151 22.13 10.21 6.17
N ASP A 152 21.45 11.20 5.60
CA ASP A 152 20.06 11.51 5.93
C ASP A 152 19.05 10.70 5.10
N ASP A 153 17.76 10.83 5.42
CA ASP A 153 16.65 10.15 4.75
C ASP A 153 16.04 10.90 3.56
N ARG A 154 16.56 12.08 3.20
CA ARG A 154 15.98 12.99 2.21
C ARG A 154 16.52 12.74 0.80
N MET A 155 16.60 11.47 0.42
CA MET A 155 17.29 11.04 -0.81
C MET A 155 16.36 10.81 -1.99
N THR A 156 16.84 11.14 -3.20
CA THR A 156 16.10 10.92 -4.44
C THR A 156 16.26 9.49 -4.95
N ASP A 157 15.24 8.94 -5.61
CA ASP A 157 15.26 7.57 -6.17
C ASP A 157 16.30 7.37 -7.30
N ASN A 158 16.83 8.46 -7.86
CA ASN A 158 17.80 8.41 -8.95
C ASN A 158 19.23 7.99 -8.52
N ALA A 159 19.55 8.01 -7.22
CA ALA A 159 20.86 7.63 -6.69
C ALA A 159 21.33 6.23 -7.14
N ARG A 160 20.40 5.28 -7.29
CA ARG A 160 20.70 3.92 -7.74
C ARG A 160 21.16 3.86 -9.20
N ASN A 161 20.62 4.70 -10.07
CA ASN A 161 20.92 4.69 -11.50
C ASN A 161 22.25 5.38 -11.83
N LEU A 162 22.77 6.18 -10.90
CA LEU A 162 23.99 6.97 -11.05
C LEU A 162 25.20 6.33 -10.36
N ALA A 163 25.00 5.27 -9.57
CA ALA A 163 26.08 4.58 -8.85
C ALA A 163 26.97 3.78 -9.81
N THR A 164 28.28 3.90 -9.64
CA THR A 164 29.30 3.06 -10.32
C THR A 164 29.21 1.63 -9.81
N SER A 165 30.03 0.69 -10.30
CA SER A 165 30.07 -0.69 -9.76
C SER A 165 30.85 -0.83 -8.45
N TYR A 166 31.53 0.23 -7.99
CA TYR A 166 32.30 0.22 -6.74
C TYR A 166 31.42 0.43 -5.51
N ARG A 167 31.72 -0.32 -4.46
CA ARG A 167 31.03 -0.31 -3.16
C ARG A 167 32.07 -0.28 -2.05
N ILE A 168 31.66 0.21 -0.87
CA ILE A 168 32.51 0.30 0.31
C ILE A 168 31.93 -0.53 1.45
N ASN A 169 32.74 -1.39 2.05
CA ASN A 169 32.41 -2.13 3.26
C ASN A 169 32.71 -1.26 4.49
N ALA A 170 31.66 -0.75 5.11
CA ALA A 170 31.74 0.18 6.23
C ALA A 170 30.49 0.10 7.12
N PRO A 171 30.50 0.65 8.33
CA PRO A 171 29.28 0.99 9.06
C PRO A 171 28.57 2.17 8.39
N PHE A 172 27.30 1.98 8.06
CA PHE A 172 26.39 3.00 7.53
C PHE A 172 25.41 3.40 8.63
N ILE A 173 25.33 4.70 8.91
CA ILE A 173 24.34 5.28 9.82
C ILE A 173 23.38 6.14 8.99
N VAL A 174 22.12 5.73 8.95
CA VAL A 174 21.03 6.51 8.34
C VAL A 174 20.33 7.30 9.43
N GLN A 175 20.35 8.62 9.36
CA GLN A 175 19.73 9.50 10.35
C GLN A 175 18.30 9.85 9.96
N LEU A 176 17.35 9.47 10.82
CA LEU A 176 15.96 9.90 10.73
C LEU A 176 15.74 11.07 11.67
N ASN A 177 15.09 12.11 11.14
CA ASN A 177 14.65 13.27 11.92
C ASN A 177 13.11 13.30 11.97
N PRO A 178 12.46 12.38 12.72
CA PRO A 178 11.01 12.38 12.84
C PRO A 178 10.52 13.62 13.59
N GLU A 179 9.32 14.10 13.28
CA GLU A 179 8.71 15.25 13.96
C GLU A 179 8.45 15.01 15.46
N ASN A 180 8.32 13.74 15.87
CA ASN A 180 8.17 13.33 17.26
C ASN A 180 9.09 12.15 17.57
N GLU A 181 9.67 12.10 18.76
CA GLU A 181 10.41 10.93 19.23
C GLU A 181 9.49 9.70 19.36
N PRO A 182 9.96 8.52 18.95
CA PRO A 182 9.16 7.29 19.06
C PRO A 182 8.96 6.91 20.52
N LYS A 183 7.72 6.61 20.91
CA LYS A 183 7.37 6.32 22.32
C LYS A 183 7.43 4.83 22.67
N ASN A 184 7.30 3.97 21.68
CA ASN A 184 7.32 2.51 21.85
C ASN A 184 8.04 1.82 20.68
N THR A 185 8.26 0.51 20.80
CA THR A 185 8.92 -0.30 19.78
C THR A 185 8.17 -0.32 18.44
N ASP A 186 6.83 -0.24 18.46
CA ASP A 186 6.02 -0.24 17.25
C ASP A 186 6.18 1.06 16.43
N ASP A 187 6.31 2.20 17.11
CA ASP A 187 6.60 3.50 16.51
C ASP A 187 7.98 3.50 15.85
N VAL A 188 8.99 2.94 16.53
CA VAL A 188 10.34 2.74 15.97
C VAL A 188 10.25 1.87 14.71
N LEU A 189 9.57 0.73 14.78
CA LEU A 189 9.42 -0.17 13.62
C LEU A 189 8.68 0.51 12.46
N SER A 190 7.68 1.33 12.72
CA SER A 190 6.97 2.12 11.70
C SER A 190 7.91 3.10 11.01
N LEU A 191 8.72 3.83 11.78
CA LEU A 191 9.73 4.76 11.27
C LEU A 191 10.78 4.04 10.43
N LEU A 192 11.35 2.94 10.94
CA LEU A 192 12.33 2.13 10.23
C LEU A 192 11.78 1.56 8.92
N ASN A 193 10.51 1.14 8.90
CA ASN A 193 9.85 0.66 7.68
C ASN A 193 9.61 1.77 6.63
N SER A 194 9.51 3.03 7.08
CA SER A 194 9.34 4.20 6.23
C SER A 194 10.66 4.84 5.77
N ALA A 195 11.78 4.46 6.40
CA ALA A 195 13.11 5.00 6.17
C ALA A 195 13.58 4.78 4.72
N ASN A 196 14.08 5.84 4.10
CA ASN A 196 14.67 5.80 2.78
C ASN A 196 16.15 5.41 2.87
N ILE A 197 16.50 4.24 2.32
CA ILE A 197 17.86 3.68 2.37
C ILE A 197 18.56 3.69 1.00
N ASN A 198 18.16 4.57 0.09
CA ASN A 198 18.68 4.61 -1.28
C ASN A 198 20.21 4.83 -1.35
N ALA A 199 20.81 5.60 -0.41
CA ALA A 199 22.28 5.68 -0.30
C ALA A 199 22.92 4.33 0.03
N VAL A 200 22.34 3.63 1.00
CA VAL A 200 22.88 2.36 1.48
C VAL A 200 22.82 1.34 0.35
N THR A 201 21.76 1.31 -0.46
CA THR A 201 21.68 0.41 -1.63
C THR A 201 22.63 0.80 -2.76
N ALA A 202 23.00 2.07 -2.88
CA ALA A 202 23.93 2.56 -3.89
C ALA A 202 25.42 2.40 -3.50
N LEU A 203 25.75 2.45 -2.20
CA LEU A 203 27.13 2.59 -1.72
C LEU A 203 27.64 1.39 -0.92
N ALA A 204 26.78 0.74 -0.14
CA ALA A 204 27.21 -0.30 0.79
C ALA A 204 27.67 -1.56 0.06
N GLY A 205 28.83 -2.07 0.46
CA GLY A 205 29.33 -3.37 0.03
C GLY A 205 28.67 -4.54 0.80
N PRO A 206 28.94 -5.79 0.38
CA PRO A 206 28.29 -6.99 0.93
C PRO A 206 28.50 -7.17 2.43
N GLN A 207 29.61 -6.70 2.98
CA GLN A 207 30.02 -6.90 4.37
C GLN A 207 29.87 -5.61 5.19
N SER A 208 28.94 -4.74 4.79
CA SER A 208 28.63 -3.51 5.51
C SER A 208 27.63 -3.75 6.64
N LEU A 209 27.73 -2.95 7.70
CA LEU A 209 26.73 -2.86 8.76
C LEU A 209 25.84 -1.65 8.52
N VAL A 210 24.52 -1.79 8.65
CA VAL A 210 23.57 -0.68 8.44
C VAL A 210 22.76 -0.47 9.71
N LEU A 211 22.88 0.72 10.25
CA LEU A 211 22.21 1.20 11.44
C LEU A 211 21.33 2.39 11.07
N VAL A 212 20.20 2.53 11.76
CA VAL A 212 19.37 3.73 11.67
C VAL A 212 19.44 4.44 13.00
N GLN A 213 19.84 5.71 12.96
CA GLN A 213 19.82 6.58 14.12
C GLN A 213 18.48 7.31 14.16
N VAL A 214 17.79 7.21 15.30
CA VAL A 214 16.58 7.99 15.58
C VAL A 214 16.83 8.74 16.89
N SER A 215 16.93 10.06 16.79
CA SER A 215 17.39 10.90 17.92
C SER A 215 18.77 10.43 18.40
N ASP A 216 18.94 10.05 19.67
CA ASP A 216 20.23 9.62 20.24
C ASP A 216 20.42 8.09 20.25
N LYS A 217 19.50 7.32 19.65
CA LYS A 217 19.55 5.84 19.67
C LYS A 217 19.85 5.23 18.31
N TYR A 218 20.57 4.11 18.33
CA TYR A 218 20.98 3.35 17.15
C TYR A 218 20.25 2.02 17.07
N TYR A 219 19.54 1.82 15.97
CA TYR A 219 18.76 0.61 15.73
C TYR A 219 19.35 -0.20 14.58
N PHE A 220 19.45 -1.52 14.79
CA PHE A 220 19.90 -2.45 13.77
C PHE A 220 18.91 -2.52 12.60
N TYR A 221 19.39 -2.23 11.38
CA TYR A 221 18.56 -2.29 10.18
C TYR A 221 18.88 -3.52 9.32
N ARG A 222 20.15 -3.72 8.94
CA ARG A 222 20.62 -4.90 8.20
C ARG A 222 22.14 -4.98 8.19
N GLY A 223 22.68 -6.09 7.71
CA GLY A 223 24.11 -6.24 7.41
C GLY A 223 24.86 -7.07 8.43
N LEU A 224 26.19 -6.98 8.36
CA LEU A 224 27.11 -7.82 9.14
C LEU A 224 28.01 -6.97 10.02
N ALA A 225 28.21 -7.43 11.25
CA ALA A 225 29.19 -6.86 12.16
C ALA A 225 30.24 -7.92 12.53
N ASN A 226 31.32 -7.45 13.15
CA ASN A 226 32.33 -8.31 13.74
C ASN A 226 31.71 -9.13 14.88
N ARG A 227 31.58 -10.44 14.66
CA ARG A 227 30.96 -11.40 15.60
C ARG A 227 31.55 -11.33 17.01
N ALA A 228 32.82 -10.96 17.16
CA ALA A 228 33.46 -10.80 18.47
C ALA A 228 32.82 -9.69 19.33
N HIS A 229 32.12 -8.75 18.70
CA HIS A 229 31.54 -7.59 19.36
C HIS A 229 30.01 -7.52 19.20
N LEU A 230 29.48 -7.91 18.03
CA LEU A 230 28.05 -7.89 17.74
C LEU A 230 27.66 -9.06 16.84
N ASN A 231 26.83 -9.97 17.36
CA ASN A 231 26.29 -11.08 16.56
C ASN A 231 25.00 -10.66 15.84
N THR A 232 25.10 -10.33 14.55
CA THR A 232 23.96 -9.83 13.77
C THR A 232 22.97 -10.91 13.35
N SER A 233 23.33 -12.20 13.41
CA SER A 233 22.42 -13.29 13.05
C SER A 233 21.21 -13.40 13.99
N SER A 234 21.42 -13.10 15.28
CA SER A 234 20.39 -13.13 16.33
C SER A 234 19.61 -11.82 16.48
N LEU A 235 20.04 -10.74 15.80
CA LEU A 235 19.42 -9.43 15.94
C LEU A 235 18.18 -9.33 15.07
N VAL A 236 17.06 -9.03 15.72
CA VAL A 236 15.83 -8.70 15.01
C VAL A 236 15.95 -7.29 14.45
N PHE A 237 15.32 -7.05 13.30
CA PHE A 237 15.16 -5.72 12.73
C PHE A 237 14.60 -4.73 13.77
N GLY A 238 15.26 -3.59 13.93
CA GLY A 238 14.87 -2.57 14.92
C GLY A 238 15.36 -2.82 16.34
N SER A 239 16.26 -3.79 16.55
CA SER A 239 16.92 -3.98 17.85
C SER A 239 17.79 -2.77 18.21
N ASP A 240 17.68 -2.27 19.43
CA ASP A 240 18.53 -1.20 19.96
C ASP A 240 19.94 -1.75 20.23
N VAL A 241 20.94 -1.15 19.60
CA VAL A 241 22.36 -1.54 19.71
C VAL A 241 23.24 -0.42 20.30
N THR A 242 22.61 0.64 20.85
CA THR A 242 23.27 1.86 21.32
C THR A 242 24.37 1.56 22.35
N SER A 243 24.05 0.77 23.38
CA SER A 243 25.00 0.42 24.47
C SER A 243 26.23 -0.35 23.99
N ILE A 244 26.07 -1.17 22.94
CA ILE A 244 27.16 -1.94 22.35
C ILE A 244 28.08 -1.01 21.53
N LEU A 245 27.50 -0.05 20.81
CA LEU A 245 28.26 0.94 20.05
C LEU A 245 29.03 1.91 20.96
N GLU A 246 28.42 2.35 22.05
CA GLU A 246 29.08 3.21 23.04
C GLU A 246 30.25 2.53 23.77
N SER A 247 30.16 1.22 24.00
CA SER A 247 31.17 0.47 24.74
C SER A 247 32.34 -0.03 23.89
N VAL A 248 32.07 -0.51 22.66
CA VAL A 248 33.07 -1.09 21.77
C VAL A 248 33.66 -0.06 20.79
N GLY A 249 32.88 0.99 20.47
CA GLY A 249 33.20 1.95 19.42
C GLY A 249 32.86 1.43 18.02
N ILE A 250 32.40 2.33 17.14
CA ILE A 250 31.98 1.98 15.77
C ILE A 250 33.13 1.46 14.90
N ASP A 251 34.35 1.85 15.23
CA ASP A 251 35.59 1.50 14.53
C ASP A 251 35.86 -0.01 14.51
N SER A 252 35.41 -0.75 15.52
CA SER A 252 35.66 -2.21 15.62
C SER A 252 34.51 -3.06 15.07
N MET A 253 33.48 -2.44 14.50
CA MET A 253 32.24 -3.12 14.11
C MET A 253 32.32 -3.87 12.79
N ILE A 254 33.27 -3.56 11.90
CA ILE A 254 33.49 -4.34 10.67
C ILE A 254 34.59 -5.38 10.90
N TYR A 255 34.43 -6.55 10.30
CA TYR A 255 35.41 -7.62 10.40
C TYR A 255 36.75 -7.21 9.76
N PRO A 256 37.89 -7.25 10.48
CA PRO A 256 39.16 -6.71 9.98
C PRO A 256 39.70 -7.36 8.69
N GLY A 257 39.32 -8.62 8.41
CA GLY A 257 39.78 -9.36 7.22
C GLY A 257 38.99 -9.06 5.93
N VAL A 258 38.02 -8.15 5.98
CA VAL A 258 37.19 -7.77 4.82
C VAL A 258 37.90 -6.71 3.98
N LYS A 259 37.88 -6.87 2.64
CA LYS A 259 38.34 -5.83 1.71
C LYS A 259 37.50 -4.57 1.84
N ARG A 260 38.12 -3.39 1.86
CA ARG A 260 37.40 -2.14 2.10
C ARG A 260 36.57 -1.76 0.87
N ILE A 261 37.16 -1.79 -0.32
CA ILE A 261 36.48 -1.51 -1.58
C ILE A 261 36.18 -2.80 -2.33
N VAL A 262 34.97 -2.89 -2.85
CA VAL A 262 34.47 -4.04 -3.61
C VAL A 262 33.94 -3.54 -4.95
N ASN A 263 34.40 -4.14 -6.05
CA ASN A 263 33.82 -3.92 -7.37
C ASN A 263 32.81 -5.04 -7.66
N LEU A 264 31.55 -4.68 -7.89
CA LEU A 264 30.48 -5.65 -8.15
C LEU A 264 30.68 -6.44 -9.46
N ASP A 265 31.47 -5.93 -10.40
CA ASP A 265 31.76 -6.62 -11.67
C ASP A 265 32.80 -7.74 -11.50
N ASP A 266 33.53 -7.76 -10.37
CA ASP A 266 34.56 -8.76 -10.09
C ASP A 266 34.01 -9.99 -9.36
N SER A 267 34.80 -11.07 -9.34
CA SER A 267 34.48 -12.29 -8.56
C SER A 267 34.67 -12.04 -7.06
N ASN A 268 33.57 -11.72 -6.39
CA ASN A 268 33.58 -11.37 -4.97
C ASN A 268 33.29 -12.56 -4.06
N THR A 269 33.95 -12.57 -2.90
CA THR A 269 33.75 -13.58 -1.86
C THR A 269 32.79 -13.11 -0.78
N ILE A 270 32.06 -14.05 -0.19
CA ILE A 270 31.24 -13.89 0.99
C ILE A 270 31.95 -14.49 2.21
N ILE A 271 31.68 -13.94 3.41
CA ILE A 271 32.20 -14.45 4.67
C ILE A 271 31.14 -15.31 5.37
N LEU A 272 31.56 -16.43 5.94
CA LEU A 272 30.79 -17.23 6.89
C LEU A 272 31.23 -16.88 8.32
N PRO A 273 30.46 -16.09 9.09
CA PRO A 273 30.92 -15.55 10.37
C PRO A 273 31.24 -16.60 11.44
N THR A 274 30.62 -17.78 11.38
CA THR A 274 30.83 -18.87 12.35
C THR A 274 32.16 -19.57 12.14
N SER A 275 32.52 -19.79 10.87
CA SER A 275 33.77 -20.47 10.49
C SER A 275 34.91 -19.50 10.15
N GLY A 276 34.62 -18.22 9.94
CA GLY A 276 35.57 -17.21 9.46
C GLY A 276 36.04 -17.43 8.01
N GLN A 277 35.38 -18.32 7.26
CA GLN A 277 35.79 -18.70 5.90
C GLN A 277 35.27 -17.71 4.86
N PHE A 278 36.07 -17.48 3.81
CA PHE A 278 35.69 -16.71 2.63
C PHE A 278 35.42 -17.68 1.47
N ILE A 279 34.22 -17.58 0.88
CA ILE A 279 33.74 -18.52 -0.14
C ILE A 279 33.18 -17.74 -1.33
N LEU A 280 33.23 -18.31 -2.54
CA LEU A 280 32.55 -17.75 -3.69
C LEU A 280 31.05 -18.14 -3.67
N PRO A 281 30.12 -17.25 -4.05
CA PRO A 281 28.69 -17.56 -4.08
C PRO A 281 28.33 -18.87 -4.79
N GLY A 282 29.02 -19.21 -5.89
CA GLY A 282 28.77 -20.45 -6.65
C GLY A 282 29.21 -21.74 -5.95
N ASP A 283 30.12 -21.67 -4.99
CA ASP A 283 30.63 -22.85 -4.25
C ASP A 283 29.82 -23.16 -3.00
N LEU A 284 28.87 -22.29 -2.62
CA LEU A 284 27.96 -22.51 -1.48
C LEU A 284 27.15 -23.81 -1.61
N GLN A 285 26.74 -24.15 -2.83
CA GLN A 285 25.97 -25.38 -3.07
C GLN A 285 26.77 -26.60 -2.66
N LYS A 286 28.03 -26.70 -3.13
CA LYS A 286 28.93 -27.82 -2.78
C LYS A 286 29.19 -27.88 -1.28
N LEU A 287 29.37 -26.73 -0.64
CA LEU A 287 29.56 -26.67 0.81
C LEU A 287 28.38 -27.29 1.56
N ILE A 288 27.14 -27.01 1.15
CA ILE A 288 25.93 -27.58 1.77
C ILE A 288 25.81 -29.08 1.46
N GLU A 289 26.14 -29.50 0.24
CA GLU A 289 26.11 -30.91 -0.18
C GLU A 289 27.14 -31.76 0.59
N GLU A 290 28.31 -31.19 0.91
CA GLU A 290 29.39 -31.85 1.65
C GLU A 290 29.25 -31.73 3.17
N LEU A 291 28.26 -30.96 3.67
CA LEU A 291 28.14 -30.66 5.08
C LEU A 291 27.63 -31.87 5.88
N PRO A 292 28.29 -32.27 6.98
CA PRO A 292 27.79 -33.33 7.84
C PRO A 292 26.46 -32.95 8.49
N VAL A 293 25.53 -33.90 8.53
CA VAL A 293 24.14 -33.73 9.02
C VAL A 293 24.07 -33.12 10.42
N GLU A 294 25.01 -33.46 11.30
CA GLU A 294 25.08 -32.97 12.68
C GLU A 294 25.40 -31.47 12.78
N LYS A 295 26.02 -30.88 11.75
CA LYS A 295 26.41 -29.46 11.70
C LYS A 295 25.40 -28.56 11.00
N VAL A 296 24.30 -29.13 10.51
CA VAL A 296 23.24 -28.38 9.83
C VAL A 296 22.58 -27.36 10.76
N HIS A 297 22.50 -27.67 12.06
CA HIS A 297 22.01 -26.74 13.09
C HIS A 297 22.91 -25.51 13.26
N ASP A 298 24.21 -25.65 13.04
CA ASP A 298 25.18 -24.56 13.21
C ASP A 298 25.18 -23.58 12.02
N MET A 299 24.48 -23.93 10.93
CA MET A 299 24.46 -23.12 9.71
C MET A 299 23.45 -21.97 9.73
N GLU A 300 22.53 -21.90 10.69
CA GLU A 300 21.48 -20.87 10.71
C GLU A 300 22.08 -19.45 10.68
N GLU A 301 23.10 -19.22 11.51
CA GLU A 301 23.78 -17.93 11.59
C GLU A 301 24.52 -17.58 10.29
N ASP A 302 25.22 -18.56 9.73
CA ASP A 302 25.97 -18.41 8.48
C ASP A 302 25.02 -18.15 7.31
N ILE A 303 23.87 -18.83 7.23
CA ILE A 303 22.88 -18.63 6.17
C ILE A 303 22.26 -17.23 6.25
N SER A 304 21.90 -16.77 7.45
CA SER A 304 21.42 -15.40 7.67
C SER A 304 22.45 -14.37 7.19
N ALA A 305 23.73 -14.62 7.47
CA ALA A 305 24.81 -13.76 7.01
C ALA A 305 25.02 -13.80 5.49
N VAL A 306 24.95 -14.98 4.88
CA VAL A 306 25.09 -15.19 3.43
C VAL A 306 23.98 -14.48 2.67
N VAL A 307 22.73 -14.54 3.15
CA VAL A 307 21.57 -13.86 2.55
C VAL A 307 21.83 -12.38 2.32
N THR A 308 22.34 -11.66 3.34
CA THR A 308 22.61 -10.21 3.24
C THR A 308 23.72 -9.88 2.24
N GLN A 309 24.74 -10.73 2.15
CA GLN A 309 25.87 -10.53 1.23
C GLN A 309 25.49 -10.83 -0.22
N LEU A 310 24.77 -11.93 -0.47
CA LEU A 310 24.29 -12.30 -1.80
C LEU A 310 23.36 -11.24 -2.39
N GLN A 311 22.52 -10.62 -1.54
CA GLN A 311 21.67 -9.48 -1.93
C GLN A 311 22.46 -8.26 -2.40
N SER A 312 23.70 -8.09 -1.98
CA SER A 312 24.56 -7.01 -2.46
C SER A 312 25.32 -7.38 -3.73
N LEU A 313 25.64 -8.66 -3.93
CA LEU A 313 26.56 -9.12 -4.98
C LEU A 313 25.85 -9.56 -6.28
N LEU A 314 24.76 -10.31 -6.17
CA LEU A 314 24.13 -10.97 -7.32
C LEU A 314 22.94 -10.17 -7.84
N ASN A 315 22.70 -10.18 -9.15
CA ASN A 315 21.45 -9.65 -9.67
C ASN A 315 20.26 -10.57 -9.33
N GLN A 316 19.03 -10.08 -9.57
CA GLN A 316 17.80 -10.81 -9.23
C GLN A 316 17.70 -12.21 -9.88
N LYS A 317 18.21 -12.37 -11.10
CA LYS A 317 18.12 -13.64 -11.84
C LYS A 317 19.07 -14.67 -11.22
N ASP A 318 20.32 -14.27 -11.01
CA ASP A 318 21.38 -15.15 -10.50
C ASP A 318 21.11 -15.52 -9.03
N LEU A 319 20.57 -14.58 -8.25
CA LEU A 319 20.14 -14.83 -6.87
C LEU A 319 18.99 -15.85 -6.79
N LEU A 320 18.05 -15.83 -7.74
CA LEU A 320 16.95 -16.79 -7.82
C LEU A 320 17.41 -18.18 -8.24
N GLU A 321 18.38 -18.26 -9.16
CA GLU A 321 18.98 -19.52 -9.58
C GLU A 321 19.78 -20.17 -8.44
N LEU A 322 20.63 -19.39 -7.77
CA LEU A 322 21.41 -19.86 -6.62
C LEU A 322 20.49 -20.25 -5.44
N SER A 323 19.48 -19.44 -5.11
CA SER A 323 18.52 -19.77 -4.04
C SER A 323 17.84 -21.12 -4.26
N LYS A 324 17.42 -21.43 -5.49
CA LYS A 324 16.83 -22.73 -5.84
C LYS A 324 17.83 -23.88 -5.68
N ALA A 325 19.07 -23.68 -6.11
CA ALA A 325 20.12 -24.68 -5.98
C ALA A 325 20.40 -25.00 -4.49
N LEU A 326 20.49 -23.97 -3.64
CA LEU A 326 20.72 -24.13 -2.19
C LEU A 326 19.54 -24.82 -1.49
N VAL A 327 18.29 -24.44 -1.81
CA VAL A 327 17.09 -25.09 -1.26
C VAL A 327 16.99 -26.57 -1.70
N SER A 328 17.37 -26.86 -2.95
CA SER A 328 17.44 -28.22 -3.47
C SER A 328 18.50 -29.04 -2.73
N ALA A 329 19.69 -28.48 -2.48
CA ALA A 329 20.75 -29.12 -1.71
C ALA A 329 20.32 -29.44 -0.26
N PHE A 330 19.67 -28.49 0.43
CA PHE A 330 19.12 -28.75 1.77
C PHE A 330 18.04 -29.84 1.74
N SER A 331 17.16 -29.84 0.74
CA SER A 331 16.11 -30.85 0.58
C SER A 331 16.66 -32.24 0.26
N ALA A 332 17.75 -32.30 -0.51
CA ALA A 332 18.47 -33.53 -0.81
C ALA A 332 19.11 -34.11 0.46
N ASN A 333 19.72 -33.28 1.31
CA ASN A 333 20.23 -33.71 2.62
C ASN A 333 19.12 -34.29 3.50
N VAL A 334 17.91 -33.71 3.49
CA VAL A 334 16.75 -34.29 4.19
C VAL A 334 16.37 -35.68 3.65
N SER A 335 16.36 -35.81 2.33
CA SER A 335 16.03 -37.07 1.68
C SER A 335 17.08 -38.15 1.96
N ASN A 336 18.36 -37.80 1.96
CA ASN A 336 19.46 -38.74 2.22
C ASN A 336 19.42 -39.31 3.65
N VAL A 337 19.09 -38.49 4.65
CA VAL A 337 18.99 -38.94 6.06
C VAL A 337 17.75 -39.76 6.32
N THR A 338 16.64 -39.44 5.65
CA THR A 338 15.39 -40.20 5.80
C THR A 338 15.36 -41.46 4.93
N ALA A 339 16.27 -41.61 3.97
CA ALA A 339 16.35 -42.75 3.07
C ALA A 339 16.51 -44.10 3.79
N PRO A 340 17.40 -44.30 4.79
CA PRO A 340 17.52 -45.58 5.49
C PRO A 340 16.25 -45.97 6.27
N LEU A 341 15.57 -44.99 6.88
CA LEU A 341 14.31 -45.21 7.60
C LEU A 341 13.17 -45.50 6.62
N ARG A 342 13.18 -44.82 5.47
CA ARG A 342 12.23 -45.04 4.38
C ARG A 342 12.43 -46.43 3.77
N ASP A 343 13.66 -46.83 3.51
CA ASP A 343 14.03 -48.15 2.98
C ASP A 343 13.67 -49.25 3.98
N ALA A 344 13.92 -49.04 5.28
CA ALA A 344 13.49 -49.97 6.33
C ALA A 344 11.96 -50.11 6.41
N TYR A 345 11.23 -49.00 6.28
CA TYR A 345 9.77 -48.98 6.25
C TYR A 345 9.20 -49.66 4.99
N ILE A 346 9.74 -49.35 3.80
CA ILE A 346 9.36 -49.94 2.52
C ILE A 346 9.67 -51.44 2.51
N THR A 347 10.84 -51.85 3.00
CA THR A 347 11.23 -53.26 3.09
C THR A 347 10.29 -54.03 4.03
N PHE A 348 9.97 -53.45 5.19
CA PHE A 348 9.00 -54.03 6.12
C PHE A 348 7.60 -54.16 5.49
N LEU A 349 7.12 -53.13 4.80
CA LEU A 349 5.83 -53.17 4.10
C LEU A 349 5.81 -54.20 2.96
N ALA A 350 6.88 -54.30 2.18
CA ALA A 350 6.94 -55.17 1.01
C ALA A 350 7.15 -56.65 1.36
N GLN A 351 7.83 -56.96 2.46
CA GLN A 351 8.29 -58.33 2.77
C GLN A 351 7.65 -58.93 4.02
N GLU A 352 7.30 -58.11 5.02
CA GLU A 352 6.93 -58.61 6.35
C GLU A 352 5.49 -58.27 6.76
N TYR A 353 4.88 -57.23 6.19
CA TYR A 353 3.59 -56.71 6.65
C TYR A 353 2.39 -57.59 6.26
N LYS A 354 1.55 -57.90 7.27
CA LYS A 354 0.24 -58.56 7.10
C LYS A 354 -0.79 -57.83 7.94
N MET A 355 -1.92 -57.47 7.32
CA MET A 355 -2.95 -56.62 7.94
C MET A 355 -3.66 -57.34 9.09
N GLU A 356 -3.68 -58.67 9.10
CA GLU A 356 -4.38 -59.49 10.09
C GLU A 356 -3.62 -59.64 11.43
N ASP A 357 -2.34 -59.24 11.50
CA ASP A 357 -1.53 -59.35 12.72
C ASP A 357 -1.40 -57.99 13.47
N PRO A 358 -2.02 -57.84 14.65
CA PRO A 358 -1.96 -56.59 15.42
C PRO A 358 -0.55 -56.20 15.87
N LYS A 359 0.40 -57.13 16.00
CA LYS A 359 1.79 -56.80 16.33
C LYS A 359 2.55 -56.18 15.15
N LEU A 360 2.26 -56.64 13.93
CA LEU A 360 2.84 -56.07 12.72
C LEU A 360 2.26 -54.69 12.41
N VAL A 361 0.98 -54.48 12.72
CA VAL A 361 0.35 -53.14 12.67
C VAL A 361 1.00 -52.17 13.66
N GLN A 362 1.28 -52.60 14.90
CA GLN A 362 2.02 -51.78 15.86
C GLN A 362 3.43 -51.46 15.38
N ARG A 363 4.15 -52.44 14.82
CA ARG A 363 5.50 -52.24 14.26
C ARG A 363 5.50 -51.31 13.05
N LYS A 364 4.50 -51.40 12.17
CA LYS A 364 4.26 -50.44 11.07
C LYS A 364 4.12 -49.02 11.61
N ASN A 365 3.27 -48.85 12.63
CA ASN A 365 3.00 -47.54 13.22
C ASN A 365 4.22 -46.96 13.95
N ALA A 366 5.06 -47.81 14.55
CA ALA A 366 6.32 -47.40 15.16
C ALA A 366 7.34 -46.92 14.11
N LEU A 367 7.58 -47.71 13.06
CA LEU A 367 8.49 -47.33 11.96
C LEU A 367 8.02 -46.04 11.24
N LEU A 368 6.71 -45.92 11.02
CA LEU A 368 6.11 -44.69 10.49
C LEU A 368 6.24 -43.52 11.47
N GLY A 369 6.10 -43.77 12.76
CA GLY A 369 6.29 -42.80 13.83
C GLY A 369 7.71 -42.26 13.86
N ASP A 370 8.72 -43.13 13.75
CA ASP A 370 10.13 -42.78 13.73
C ASP A 370 10.50 -42.01 12.45
N LEU A 371 10.00 -42.46 11.29
CA LEU A 371 10.16 -41.74 10.01
C LEU A 371 9.55 -40.34 10.08
N ARG A 372 8.32 -40.21 10.61
CA ARG A 372 7.63 -38.92 10.79
C ARG A 372 8.37 -38.02 11.77
N LYS A 373 8.86 -38.57 12.88
CA LYS A 373 9.60 -37.82 13.90
C LYS A 373 10.91 -37.27 13.35
N SER A 374 11.73 -38.11 12.72
CA SER A 374 13.02 -37.72 12.13
C SER A 374 12.84 -36.72 10.97
N THR A 375 11.84 -36.93 10.11
CA THR A 375 11.50 -35.95 9.05
C THR A 375 11.08 -34.61 9.65
N LYS A 376 10.24 -34.61 10.70
CA LYS A 376 9.76 -33.38 11.35
C LYS A 376 10.87 -32.65 12.12
N GLU A 377 11.77 -33.36 12.78
CA GLU A 377 12.92 -32.78 13.50
C GLU A 377 13.87 -32.08 12.52
N MET A 378 14.20 -32.73 11.40
CA MET A 378 15.05 -32.13 10.37
C MET A 378 14.38 -31.01 9.58
N GLN A 379 13.09 -31.15 9.28
CA GLN A 379 12.35 -30.07 8.63
C GLN A 379 12.27 -28.84 9.54
N LYS A 380 12.04 -29.03 10.85
CA LYS A 380 12.07 -27.96 11.85
C LYS A 380 13.46 -27.32 11.96
N ALA A 381 14.53 -28.11 11.83
CA ALA A 381 15.91 -27.62 11.84
C ALA A 381 16.25 -26.75 10.62
N LEU A 382 15.71 -27.10 9.45
CA LEU A 382 16.03 -26.47 8.17
C LEU A 382 15.05 -25.36 7.76
N GLU A 383 13.86 -25.32 8.37
CA GLU A 383 12.81 -24.34 8.07
C GLU A 383 13.29 -22.87 8.19
N PRO A 384 14.05 -22.47 9.23
CA PRO A 384 14.58 -21.10 9.33
C PRO A 384 15.55 -20.74 8.20
N ALA A 385 16.40 -21.69 7.81
CA ALA A 385 17.38 -21.55 6.73
C ALA A 385 16.71 -21.43 5.36
N ILE A 386 15.79 -22.36 5.06
CA ILE A 386 15.00 -22.35 3.81
C ILE A 386 14.15 -21.08 3.74
N SER A 387 13.53 -20.66 4.84
CA SER A 387 12.75 -19.42 4.92
C SER A 387 13.63 -18.19 4.66
N SER A 388 14.84 -18.13 5.23
CA SER A 388 15.77 -17.01 5.01
C SER A 388 16.24 -16.92 3.56
N LEU A 389 16.55 -18.06 2.92
CA LEU A 389 16.91 -18.13 1.50
C LEU A 389 15.74 -17.82 0.57
N ALA A 390 14.53 -18.27 0.92
CA ALA A 390 13.28 -17.96 0.23
C ALA A 390 12.95 -16.47 0.29
N ASN A 391 13.24 -15.82 1.42
CA ASN A 391 12.98 -14.40 1.66
C ASN A 391 14.10 -13.48 1.16
N MET A 392 15.21 -14.05 0.65
CA MET A 392 16.38 -13.31 0.17
C MET A 392 16.05 -12.31 -0.96
N MET A 393 14.98 -12.55 -1.72
CA MET A 393 14.55 -11.69 -2.82
C MET A 393 14.03 -10.31 -2.36
N SER A 394 13.64 -10.15 -1.10
CA SER A 394 12.87 -8.99 -0.60
C SER A 394 13.63 -7.65 -0.59
N SER A 395 14.96 -7.67 -0.63
CA SER A 395 15.78 -6.51 -0.24
C SER A 395 16.34 -5.70 -1.41
N GLN A 396 16.32 -6.22 -2.64
CA GLN A 396 17.02 -5.62 -3.77
C GLN A 396 16.20 -4.58 -4.56
N THR A 397 14.87 -4.61 -4.48
CA THR A 397 14.00 -3.87 -5.41
C THR A 397 13.10 -2.80 -4.80
N THR A 398 13.13 -2.56 -3.49
CA THR A 398 12.17 -1.62 -2.87
C THR A 398 12.80 -0.57 -1.97
N SER A 399 12.44 0.69 -2.21
CA SER A 399 12.68 1.82 -1.29
C SER A 399 11.76 1.77 -0.05
N LYS A 400 10.74 0.88 -0.04
CA LYS A 400 9.85 0.59 1.11
C LYS A 400 9.48 -0.91 1.18
N ARG A 401 9.76 -1.54 2.32
CA ARG A 401 9.73 -3.01 2.56
C ARG A 401 8.34 -3.68 2.47
N THR A 402 7.25 -2.92 2.60
CA THR A 402 5.93 -3.46 2.96
C THR A 402 5.12 -4.10 1.82
N HIS A 403 5.44 -3.86 0.54
CA HIS A 403 4.58 -4.30 -0.58
C HIS A 403 5.14 -5.46 -1.44
N ASP A 404 6.46 -5.71 -1.43
CA ASP A 404 7.09 -6.79 -2.22
C ASP A 404 7.43 -8.05 -1.40
N LEU A 405 7.67 -7.94 -0.09
CA LEU A 405 7.94 -9.09 0.81
C LEU A 405 6.82 -10.12 0.73
N LYS A 406 5.55 -9.69 0.82
CA LYS A 406 4.39 -10.60 0.73
C LYS A 406 4.27 -11.28 -0.63
N ARG A 407 4.68 -10.62 -1.73
CA ARG A 407 4.68 -11.19 -3.08
C ARG A 407 5.78 -12.24 -3.24
N LEU A 408 6.95 -11.99 -2.66
CA LEU A 408 8.12 -12.85 -2.76
C LEU A 408 8.07 -14.05 -1.81
N VAL A 409 7.64 -13.87 -0.55
CA VAL A 409 7.31 -14.96 0.39
C VAL A 409 6.31 -15.91 -0.28
N ARG A 410 5.25 -15.35 -0.88
CA ARG A 410 4.27 -16.13 -1.61
C ARG A 410 4.87 -16.86 -2.82
N GLN A 411 5.75 -16.21 -3.58
CA GLN A 411 6.40 -16.85 -4.73
C GLN A 411 7.30 -18.02 -4.28
N ALA A 412 8.02 -17.87 -3.18
CA ALA A 412 8.86 -18.92 -2.62
C ALA A 412 8.03 -20.07 -2.03
N GLN A 413 6.94 -19.77 -1.32
CA GLN A 413 6.01 -20.79 -0.82
C GLN A 413 5.35 -21.56 -1.97
N ILE A 414 4.98 -20.87 -3.07
CA ILE A 414 4.45 -21.52 -4.28
C ILE A 414 5.51 -22.45 -4.88
N GLN A 415 6.76 -22.00 -5.00
CA GLN A 415 7.85 -22.79 -5.57
C GLN A 415 8.19 -24.01 -4.70
N GLY A 416 8.28 -23.83 -3.38
CA GLY A 416 8.52 -24.91 -2.42
C GLY A 416 7.42 -25.96 -2.44
N ASN A 417 6.15 -25.54 -2.53
CA ASN A 417 5.02 -26.47 -2.69
C ASN A 417 5.12 -27.26 -4.01
N VAL A 418 5.55 -26.64 -5.11
CA VAL A 418 5.76 -27.33 -6.39
C VAL A 418 6.89 -28.37 -6.30
N GLU A 419 7.98 -28.04 -5.63
CA GLU A 419 9.12 -28.95 -5.43
C GLU A 419 8.74 -30.13 -4.52
N ALA A 420 8.05 -29.87 -3.41
CA ALA A 420 7.55 -30.91 -2.51
C ALA A 420 6.64 -31.93 -3.23
N VAL A 421 5.76 -31.44 -4.13
CA VAL A 421 4.87 -32.31 -4.92
C VAL A 421 5.64 -33.18 -5.92
N LYS A 422 6.74 -32.69 -6.51
CA LYS A 422 7.57 -33.49 -7.42
C LYS A 422 8.18 -34.72 -6.74
N SER A 423 8.47 -34.62 -5.44
CA SER A 423 9.02 -35.72 -4.61
C SER A 423 7.95 -36.55 -3.89
N MET A 424 6.67 -36.27 -4.12
CA MET A 424 5.57 -36.86 -3.35
C MET A 424 5.26 -38.29 -3.77
N THR A 425 4.92 -39.15 -2.80
CA THR A 425 4.49 -40.54 -3.02
C THR A 425 2.98 -40.72 -2.82
N PHE A 426 2.42 -41.85 -3.27
CA PHE A 426 1.01 -42.20 -2.99
C PHE A 426 0.71 -42.27 -1.48
N ASP A 427 1.64 -42.76 -0.66
CA ASP A 427 1.50 -42.75 0.81
C ASP A 427 1.30 -41.34 1.37
N THR A 428 2.04 -40.37 0.83
CA THR A 428 1.94 -38.97 1.27
C THR A 428 0.59 -38.39 0.87
N LEU A 429 0.07 -38.76 -0.30
CA LEU A 429 -1.25 -38.33 -0.77
C LEU A 429 -2.35 -38.95 0.08
N ALA A 430 -2.28 -40.26 0.34
CA ALA A 430 -3.21 -40.97 1.21
C ALA A 430 -3.22 -40.38 2.62
N GLY A 431 -2.05 -40.02 3.18
CA GLY A 431 -1.95 -39.34 4.47
C GLY A 431 -2.65 -37.98 4.50
N TYR A 432 -2.60 -37.19 3.42
CA TYR A 432 -3.36 -35.95 3.32
C TYR A 432 -4.86 -36.18 3.23
N LEU A 433 -5.31 -37.18 2.47
CA LEU A 433 -6.72 -37.52 2.35
C LEU A 433 -7.29 -38.00 3.69
N GLU A 434 -6.58 -38.89 4.38
CA GLU A 434 -6.96 -39.40 5.70
C GLU A 434 -7.02 -38.28 6.75
N THR A 435 -6.12 -37.30 6.68
CA THR A 435 -6.03 -36.25 7.72
C THR A 435 -7.01 -35.09 7.47
N TYR A 436 -7.17 -34.65 6.22
CA TYR A 436 -7.85 -33.39 5.89
C TYR A 436 -9.15 -33.56 5.09
N ALA A 437 -9.42 -34.77 4.57
CA ALA A 437 -10.62 -35.12 3.83
C ALA A 437 -11.12 -36.51 4.28
N ALA A 438 -11.22 -36.73 5.58
CA ALA A 438 -11.55 -38.04 6.14
C ALA A 438 -12.98 -38.45 5.76
N GLU A 439 -13.96 -37.57 5.98
CA GLU A 439 -15.38 -37.93 5.86
C GLU A 439 -15.88 -37.94 4.42
N MET A 440 -15.69 -36.85 3.68
CA MET A 440 -16.18 -36.77 2.30
C MET A 440 -15.17 -37.27 1.27
N GLY A 441 -13.88 -37.29 1.61
CA GLY A 441 -12.77 -37.78 0.78
C GLY A 441 -12.73 -37.19 -0.62
N VAL A 442 -13.00 -38.00 -1.64
CA VAL A 442 -12.99 -37.59 -3.05
C VAL A 442 -14.34 -37.81 -3.71
N MET A 443 -14.78 -36.84 -4.50
CA MET A 443 -15.86 -36.98 -5.46
C MET A 443 -15.31 -37.44 -6.81
N LEU A 444 -15.87 -38.51 -7.38
CA LEU A 444 -15.45 -39.04 -8.66
C LEU A 444 -16.31 -38.48 -9.80
N LEU A 445 -15.64 -37.95 -10.82
CA LEU A 445 -16.26 -37.35 -12.01
C LEU A 445 -15.86 -38.15 -13.26
N ASN A 446 -16.81 -38.72 -13.99
CA ASN A 446 -16.51 -39.43 -15.24
C ASN A 446 -16.00 -38.46 -16.30
N ILE A 447 -15.01 -38.87 -17.09
CA ILE A 447 -14.49 -38.08 -18.21
C ILE A 447 -14.79 -38.78 -19.53
N GLU A 448 -15.59 -38.11 -20.36
CA GLU A 448 -15.97 -38.59 -21.67
C GLU A 448 -14.80 -38.46 -22.65
N THR A 449 -14.30 -39.60 -23.13
CA THR A 449 -13.01 -39.68 -23.83
C THR A 449 -12.97 -38.84 -25.11
N VAL A 450 -14.03 -38.89 -25.92
CA VAL A 450 -14.08 -38.18 -27.21
C VAL A 450 -14.24 -36.66 -27.02
N PRO A 451 -15.24 -36.16 -26.28
CA PRO A 451 -15.37 -34.73 -26.01
C PRO A 451 -14.14 -34.14 -25.32
N TYR A 452 -13.53 -34.87 -24.38
CA TYR A 452 -12.32 -34.42 -23.69
C TYR A 452 -11.16 -34.19 -24.67
N ARG A 453 -10.88 -35.13 -25.59
CA ARG A 453 -9.84 -34.94 -26.62
C ARG A 453 -10.13 -33.76 -27.54
N GLN A 454 -11.38 -33.55 -27.91
CA GLN A 454 -11.77 -32.38 -28.73
C GLN A 454 -11.55 -31.06 -27.99
N LEU A 455 -11.86 -31.02 -26.68
CA LEU A 455 -11.61 -29.85 -25.84
C LEU A 455 -10.12 -29.53 -25.74
N LEU A 456 -9.25 -30.55 -25.60
CA LEU A 456 -7.79 -30.36 -25.53
C LEU A 456 -7.24 -29.65 -26.79
N GLY A 457 -7.78 -29.96 -27.98
CA GLY A 457 -7.43 -29.28 -29.23
C GLY A 457 -7.81 -27.80 -29.28
N ASN A 458 -8.77 -27.36 -28.45
CA ASN A 458 -9.36 -26.01 -28.47
C ASN A 458 -8.94 -25.13 -27.28
N LEU A 459 -7.99 -25.56 -26.45
CA LEU A 459 -7.60 -24.86 -25.20
C LEU A 459 -7.02 -23.46 -25.39
N LYS A 460 -6.57 -23.11 -26.61
CA LYS A 460 -6.05 -21.77 -26.93
C LYS A 460 -7.15 -20.72 -27.16
N ASN A 461 -8.42 -21.13 -27.22
CA ASN A 461 -9.55 -20.22 -27.42
C ASN A 461 -9.95 -19.52 -26.11
N ALA A 462 -10.57 -18.33 -26.23
CA ALA A 462 -10.81 -17.44 -25.10
C ALA A 462 -11.81 -17.99 -24.06
N ALA A 463 -12.71 -18.92 -24.42
CA ALA A 463 -13.64 -19.56 -23.49
C ALA A 463 -13.53 -21.08 -23.60
N ILE A 464 -13.25 -21.76 -22.49
CA ILE A 464 -13.17 -23.22 -22.38
C ILE A 464 -14.49 -23.72 -21.82
N ASP A 465 -15.26 -24.45 -22.63
CA ASP A 465 -16.48 -25.13 -22.17
C ASP A 465 -16.22 -26.63 -21.99
N ALA A 466 -16.31 -27.10 -20.74
CA ALA A 466 -16.11 -28.49 -20.37
C ALA A 466 -17.42 -29.25 -20.09
N SER A 467 -18.59 -28.65 -20.34
CA SER A 467 -19.91 -29.21 -20.00
C SER A 467 -20.16 -30.61 -20.59
N GLN A 468 -19.68 -30.86 -21.82
CA GLN A 468 -19.79 -32.15 -22.51
C GLN A 468 -18.66 -33.14 -22.16
N CYS A 469 -17.62 -32.69 -21.46
CA CYS A 469 -16.42 -33.50 -21.19
C CYS A 469 -16.52 -34.35 -19.92
N CYS A 470 -17.42 -34.03 -19.01
CA CYS A 470 -17.52 -34.71 -17.74
C CYS A 470 -18.94 -35.12 -17.39
N GLU A 471 -19.17 -36.27 -16.77
CA GLU A 471 -20.51 -36.73 -16.34
C GLU A 471 -20.50 -37.23 -14.89
N LEU A 472 -21.55 -36.94 -14.12
CA LEU A 472 -21.73 -37.53 -12.79
C LEU A 472 -22.37 -38.91 -12.92
N ASP A 473 -21.89 -39.88 -12.15
CA ASP A 473 -22.59 -41.16 -12.01
C ASP A 473 -23.94 -40.93 -11.32
N SER A 474 -24.96 -41.72 -11.67
CA SER A 474 -26.33 -41.55 -11.16
C SER A 474 -26.43 -41.65 -9.63
N ARG A 475 -25.45 -42.27 -8.97
CA ARG A 475 -25.40 -42.41 -7.51
C ARG A 475 -24.55 -41.35 -6.80
N VAL A 476 -23.86 -40.47 -7.52
CA VAL A 476 -22.78 -39.59 -6.99
C VAL A 476 -21.76 -40.42 -6.20
N LEU A 477 -20.74 -40.91 -6.90
CA LEU A 477 -19.69 -41.71 -6.28
C LEU A 477 -18.73 -40.79 -5.53
N TYR A 478 -18.69 -40.92 -4.21
CA TYR A 478 -17.60 -40.40 -3.39
C TYR A 478 -16.95 -41.54 -2.60
N LEU A 479 -15.68 -41.37 -2.29
CA LEU A 479 -14.88 -42.31 -1.49
C LEU A 479 -14.35 -41.55 -0.28
N GLU A 480 -14.46 -42.13 0.92
CA GLU A 480 -13.84 -41.59 2.12
C GLU A 480 -12.32 -41.46 1.95
N GLY A 481 -11.67 -40.57 2.70
CA GLY A 481 -10.28 -40.18 2.44
C GLY A 481 -9.29 -41.35 2.42
N PHE A 482 -9.46 -42.29 3.34
CA PHE A 482 -8.61 -43.49 3.43
C PHE A 482 -8.81 -44.43 2.23
N ASP A 483 -10.06 -44.78 1.92
CA ASP A 483 -10.40 -45.64 0.79
C ASP A 483 -9.99 -45.03 -0.55
N ALA A 484 -10.16 -43.71 -0.67
CA ALA A 484 -9.74 -42.94 -1.83
C ALA A 484 -8.24 -43.07 -2.08
N GLY A 485 -7.41 -42.94 -1.04
CA GLY A 485 -5.96 -43.09 -1.15
C GLY A 485 -5.54 -44.46 -1.70
N ILE A 486 -6.13 -45.52 -1.15
CA ILE A 486 -5.84 -46.91 -1.56
C ILE A 486 -6.31 -47.17 -2.99
N ILE A 487 -7.54 -46.80 -3.32
CA ILE A 487 -8.13 -47.05 -4.65
C ILE A 487 -7.38 -46.26 -5.72
N ILE A 488 -7.00 -45.01 -5.43
CA ILE A 488 -6.21 -44.18 -6.35
C ILE A 488 -4.88 -44.84 -6.67
N GLU A 489 -4.15 -45.34 -5.67
CA GLU A 489 -2.86 -46.01 -5.85
C GLU A 489 -3.00 -47.33 -6.65
N GLN A 490 -3.85 -48.24 -6.16
CA GLN A 490 -3.95 -49.59 -6.73
C GLN A 490 -4.49 -49.60 -8.16
N SER A 491 -5.33 -48.63 -8.50
CA SER A 491 -5.99 -48.59 -9.80
C SER A 491 -5.09 -48.12 -10.95
N GLN A 492 -3.90 -47.56 -10.66
CA GLN A 492 -2.97 -47.08 -11.69
C GLN A 492 -2.39 -48.18 -12.57
N GLY A 493 -2.16 -49.37 -12.01
CA GLY A 493 -1.56 -50.50 -12.74
C GLY A 493 -2.40 -50.98 -13.93
N ASN A 494 -3.73 -50.78 -13.87
CA ASN A 494 -4.69 -51.24 -14.87
C ASN A 494 -5.46 -50.09 -15.56
N HIS A 495 -5.03 -48.84 -15.39
CA HIS A 495 -5.73 -47.71 -15.99
C HIS A 495 -5.53 -47.68 -17.50
N THR A 496 -6.62 -47.66 -18.27
CA THR A 496 -6.60 -47.64 -19.75
C THR A 496 -7.31 -46.44 -20.36
N GLY A 497 -7.79 -45.51 -19.54
CA GLY A 497 -8.54 -44.34 -19.98
C GLY A 497 -7.69 -43.12 -20.38
N PRO A 498 -8.34 -42.03 -20.85
CA PRO A 498 -7.66 -40.84 -21.37
C PRO A 498 -6.75 -40.11 -20.37
N LEU A 499 -7.04 -40.19 -19.07
CA LEU A 499 -6.28 -39.53 -18.00
C LEU A 499 -5.15 -40.36 -17.42
N ARG A 500 -4.82 -41.51 -18.03
CA ARG A 500 -3.69 -42.33 -17.59
C ARG A 500 -2.40 -41.51 -17.58
N SER A 501 -1.65 -41.62 -16.50
CA SER A 501 -0.35 -40.95 -16.36
C SER A 501 0.65 -41.44 -17.42
N GLN A 502 1.38 -40.52 -18.03
CA GLN A 502 2.57 -40.83 -18.83
C GLN A 502 3.81 -41.11 -17.98
N ALA A 503 3.87 -40.59 -16.76
CA ALA A 503 5.03 -40.69 -15.87
C ALA A 503 5.16 -42.05 -15.16
N GLY A 504 4.23 -42.99 -15.43
CA GLY A 504 4.19 -44.31 -14.82
C GLY A 504 3.35 -44.37 -13.54
N SER A 505 3.26 -45.55 -12.93
CA SER A 505 2.43 -45.83 -11.75
C SER A 505 3.08 -45.43 -10.42
N SER A 506 4.25 -44.80 -10.44
CA SER A 506 5.01 -44.43 -9.25
C SER A 506 4.78 -42.99 -8.78
N GLN A 507 4.14 -42.15 -9.59
CA GLN A 507 3.83 -40.77 -9.23
C GLN A 507 2.34 -40.61 -8.88
N PRO A 508 2.01 -39.87 -7.80
CA PRO A 508 0.64 -39.66 -7.39
C PRO A 508 -0.14 -38.90 -8.47
N ILE A 509 -1.32 -39.42 -8.83
CA ILE A 509 -2.27 -38.76 -9.72
C ILE A 509 -3.70 -38.80 -9.16
N LEU A 510 -4.56 -37.91 -9.61
CA LEU A 510 -5.96 -37.79 -9.17
C LEU A 510 -6.93 -38.29 -10.23
N ALA A 511 -6.59 -39.42 -10.86
CA ALA A 511 -7.44 -40.08 -11.84
C ALA A 511 -7.47 -41.59 -11.59
N VAL A 512 -8.65 -42.19 -11.79
CA VAL A 512 -8.87 -43.63 -11.65
C VAL A 512 -9.58 -44.17 -12.91
N PRO A 513 -9.52 -45.49 -13.22
CA PRO A 513 -10.40 -46.11 -14.20
C PRO A 513 -11.87 -46.00 -13.78
N TYR A 514 -12.79 -46.24 -14.72
CA TYR A 514 -14.20 -46.42 -14.36
C TYR A 514 -14.36 -47.56 -13.36
N LEU A 515 -14.91 -47.25 -12.19
CA LEU A 515 -15.19 -48.24 -11.15
C LEU A 515 -16.37 -49.15 -11.52
N ASN A 516 -17.25 -48.69 -12.41
CA ASN A 516 -18.41 -49.45 -12.87
C ASN A 516 -18.07 -50.27 -14.13
N GLN A 517 -18.06 -51.60 -14.00
CA GLN A 517 -17.70 -52.54 -15.06
C GLN A 517 -18.58 -52.43 -16.33
N GLY A 518 -19.79 -51.84 -16.23
CA GLY A 518 -20.71 -51.69 -17.35
C GLY A 518 -20.39 -50.57 -18.36
N LYS A 519 -19.55 -49.58 -18.00
CA LYS A 519 -19.20 -48.44 -18.87
C LYS A 519 -17.94 -48.66 -19.74
N GLY A 520 -17.31 -49.83 -19.67
CA GLY A 520 -16.10 -50.15 -20.44
C GLY A 520 -14.85 -49.40 -19.94
N ASN A 521 -13.88 -49.16 -20.83
CA ASN A 521 -12.61 -48.50 -20.50
C ASN A 521 -12.77 -46.96 -20.51
N GLY A 522 -12.37 -46.30 -19.43
CA GLY A 522 -12.42 -44.84 -19.33
C GLY A 522 -11.68 -44.29 -18.11
N SER A 523 -11.87 -43.01 -17.81
CA SER A 523 -11.23 -42.34 -16.67
C SER A 523 -12.25 -41.56 -15.84
N MET A 524 -12.10 -41.62 -14.53
CA MET A 524 -12.73 -40.70 -13.58
C MET A 524 -11.66 -39.76 -13.01
N LEU A 525 -12.03 -38.51 -12.78
CA LEU A 525 -11.23 -37.52 -12.07
C LEU A 525 -11.65 -37.49 -10.60
N ALA A 526 -10.69 -37.49 -9.68
CA ALA A 526 -10.96 -37.48 -8.24
C ALA A 526 -10.80 -36.06 -7.66
N TRP A 527 -11.93 -35.42 -7.32
CA TRP A 527 -11.97 -34.11 -6.68
C TRP A 527 -12.04 -34.25 -5.15
N VAL A 528 -10.96 -33.90 -4.47
CA VAL A 528 -10.92 -33.95 -3.00
C VAL A 528 -11.86 -32.91 -2.39
N CYS A 529 -12.69 -33.33 -1.46
CA CYS A 529 -13.60 -32.47 -0.70
C CYS A 529 -13.05 -32.31 0.72
N TRP A 530 -12.23 -31.27 0.93
CA TRP A 530 -11.61 -31.02 2.24
C TRP A 530 -12.65 -30.75 3.32
N ASP A 531 -12.54 -31.45 4.46
CA ASP A 531 -13.50 -31.36 5.55
C ASP A 531 -13.59 -29.93 6.11
N GLU A 532 -12.47 -29.20 6.10
CA GLU A 532 -12.43 -27.78 6.50
C GLU A 532 -13.27 -26.85 5.63
N PHE A 533 -13.51 -27.19 4.35
CA PHE A 533 -14.39 -26.43 3.47
C PHE A 533 -15.84 -26.89 3.61
N VAL A 534 -16.06 -28.19 3.76
CA VAL A 534 -17.39 -28.78 3.96
C VAL A 534 -18.01 -28.26 5.26
N ASN A 535 -17.23 -28.23 6.34
CA ASN A 535 -17.65 -27.84 7.69
C ASN A 535 -17.59 -26.33 7.94
N LEU A 536 -17.26 -25.54 6.91
CA LEU A 536 -17.16 -24.09 7.02
C LEU A 536 -18.55 -23.47 7.22
N LYS A 537 -18.74 -22.76 8.33
CA LYS A 537 -20.00 -22.04 8.63
C LYS A 537 -20.21 -20.84 7.71
N SER A 538 -19.15 -20.10 7.42
CA SER A 538 -19.20 -18.89 6.62
C SER A 538 -17.94 -18.73 5.77
N PRO A 539 -18.06 -18.44 4.47
CA PRO A 539 -16.91 -18.26 3.59
C PRO A 539 -16.26 -16.87 3.71
N TYR A 540 -16.86 -15.94 4.46
CA TYR A 540 -16.43 -14.53 4.50
C TYR A 540 -15.26 -14.24 5.44
N THR A 541 -15.01 -15.12 6.41
CA THR A 541 -13.91 -15.00 7.37
C THR A 541 -12.62 -15.64 6.85
N VAL A 542 -12.71 -16.41 5.76
CA VAL A 542 -11.57 -17.12 5.19
C VAL A 542 -10.76 -16.20 4.27
N ARG A 543 -9.45 -16.15 4.51
CA ARG A 543 -8.51 -15.48 3.61
C ARG A 543 -8.13 -16.43 2.48
N TRP A 544 -8.98 -16.51 1.47
CA TRP A 544 -8.82 -17.45 0.33
C TRP A 544 -7.46 -17.36 -0.39
N MET A 545 -6.85 -16.16 -0.42
CA MET A 545 -5.54 -15.90 -1.02
C MET A 545 -4.36 -16.47 -0.21
N GLU A 546 -4.53 -16.66 1.09
CA GLU A 546 -3.56 -17.30 1.97
C GLU A 546 -3.83 -18.81 1.99
N LYS A 547 -5.11 -19.20 2.09
CA LYS A 547 -5.59 -20.58 2.13
C LYS A 547 -5.09 -21.42 0.94
N CYS A 548 -4.97 -20.83 -0.26
CA CYS A 548 -4.50 -21.53 -1.44
C CYS A 548 -3.02 -21.98 -1.39
N ASN A 549 -2.23 -21.49 -0.42
CA ASN A 549 -0.82 -21.82 -0.26
C ASN A 549 -0.54 -22.81 0.88
N GLU A 550 -1.57 -23.23 1.62
CA GLU A 550 -1.45 -24.33 2.58
C GLU A 550 -1.03 -25.61 1.85
N ALA A 551 -0.15 -26.40 2.47
CA ALA A 551 0.60 -27.45 1.80
C ALA A 551 -0.31 -28.52 1.16
N HIS A 552 -1.32 -29.02 1.89
CA HIS A 552 -2.25 -30.05 1.40
C HIS A 552 -3.16 -29.53 0.27
N ILE A 553 -3.70 -28.32 0.40
CA ILE A 553 -4.53 -27.67 -0.64
C ILE A 553 -3.70 -27.39 -1.90
N ALA A 554 -2.49 -26.87 -1.73
CA ALA A 554 -1.59 -26.57 -2.84
C ALA A 554 -1.16 -27.86 -3.55
N ALA A 555 -0.85 -28.92 -2.79
CA ALA A 555 -0.45 -30.22 -3.31
C ALA A 555 -1.53 -30.81 -4.23
N LEU A 556 -2.79 -30.85 -3.79
CA LEU A 556 -3.92 -31.31 -4.61
C LEU A 556 -4.00 -30.58 -5.94
N ARG A 557 -3.96 -29.24 -5.91
CA ARG A 557 -4.07 -28.42 -7.12
C ARG A 557 -2.92 -28.69 -8.10
N ILE A 558 -1.70 -28.87 -7.58
CA ILE A 558 -0.52 -29.14 -8.41
C ILE A 558 -0.60 -30.54 -9.01
N ILE A 559 -0.96 -31.55 -8.21
CA ILE A 559 -1.19 -32.93 -8.68
C ILE A 559 -2.32 -32.97 -9.71
N MET A 560 -3.40 -32.21 -9.52
CA MET A 560 -4.51 -32.15 -10.47
C MET A 560 -4.08 -31.53 -11.81
N ARG A 561 -3.29 -30.45 -11.76
CA ARG A 561 -2.68 -29.86 -12.96
C ARG A 561 -1.76 -30.86 -13.66
N GLN A 562 -0.95 -31.62 -12.92
CA GLN A 562 -0.12 -32.69 -13.48
C GLN A 562 -0.96 -33.83 -14.07
N THR A 563 -2.03 -34.26 -13.39
CA THR A 563 -2.95 -35.31 -13.83
C THR A 563 -3.54 -34.98 -15.19
N ILE A 564 -3.95 -33.72 -15.40
CA ILE A 564 -4.54 -33.26 -16.66
C ILE A 564 -3.47 -33.07 -17.76
N SER A 565 -2.33 -32.48 -17.43
CA SER A 565 -1.27 -32.16 -18.41
C SER A 565 -0.46 -33.38 -18.84
N GLN A 566 -0.15 -34.29 -17.92
CA GLN A 566 0.63 -35.52 -18.16
C GLN A 566 -0.25 -36.73 -18.50
N ALA A 567 -1.55 -36.51 -18.73
CA ALA A 567 -2.45 -37.53 -19.25
C ALA A 567 -2.02 -38.01 -20.65
N VAL A 568 -2.23 -39.28 -20.97
CA VAL A 568 -1.97 -39.83 -22.32
C VAL A 568 -2.69 -39.03 -23.41
N ALA A 569 -3.94 -38.61 -23.17
CA ALA A 569 -4.70 -37.79 -24.11
C ALA A 569 -4.09 -36.39 -24.35
N SER A 570 -3.29 -35.88 -23.41
CA SER A 570 -2.66 -34.55 -23.50
C SER A 570 -1.31 -34.57 -24.22
N ARG A 571 -0.77 -35.76 -24.53
CA ARG A 571 0.54 -35.96 -25.17
C ARG A 571 0.68 -35.19 -26.49
N GLU A 572 -0.38 -35.19 -27.29
CA GLU A 572 -0.38 -34.61 -28.64
C GLU A 572 -0.42 -33.06 -28.60
N HIS A 573 -0.71 -32.47 -27.44
CA HIS A 573 -0.95 -31.04 -27.29
C HIS A 573 0.15 -30.30 -26.49
N ASP A 574 1.15 -31.02 -25.96
CA ASP A 574 2.28 -30.49 -25.18
C ASP A 574 1.87 -29.47 -24.09
N ILE A 575 0.84 -29.84 -23.32
CA ILE A 575 0.27 -28.99 -22.29
C ILE A 575 1.17 -29.01 -21.05
N GLN A 576 1.59 -27.83 -20.58
CA GLN A 576 2.48 -27.70 -19.41
C GLN A 576 1.67 -27.54 -18.11
N PRO A 577 2.02 -28.25 -17.00
CA PRO A 577 1.27 -28.16 -15.74
C PRO A 577 1.18 -26.74 -15.15
N GLY A 578 2.22 -25.93 -15.37
CA GLY A 578 2.30 -24.54 -14.89
C GLY A 578 1.51 -23.53 -15.72
N SER A 579 0.99 -23.92 -16.89
CA SER A 579 0.40 -22.99 -17.83
C SER A 579 -0.98 -22.46 -17.36
N PRO A 580 -1.38 -21.24 -17.76
CA PRO A 580 -2.72 -20.72 -17.49
C PRO A 580 -3.83 -21.58 -18.10
N GLU A 581 -3.59 -22.16 -19.27
CA GLU A 581 -4.54 -23.02 -20.00
C GLU A 581 -4.90 -24.26 -19.18
N THR A 582 -3.92 -24.91 -18.55
CA THR A 582 -4.14 -26.03 -17.63
C THR A 582 -4.98 -25.60 -16.43
N GLY A 583 -4.74 -24.40 -15.90
CA GLY A 583 -5.53 -23.81 -14.82
C GLY A 583 -6.98 -23.56 -15.23
N HIS A 584 -7.20 -23.01 -16.43
CA HIS A 584 -8.54 -22.79 -16.97
C HIS A 584 -9.27 -24.09 -17.27
N LEU A 585 -8.62 -25.10 -17.85
CA LEU A 585 -9.19 -26.43 -18.08
C LEU A 585 -9.62 -27.10 -16.77
N MET A 586 -8.73 -27.11 -15.77
CA MET A 586 -9.03 -27.63 -14.44
C MET A 586 -10.25 -26.93 -13.83
N SER A 587 -10.33 -25.60 -13.93
CA SER A 587 -11.47 -24.84 -13.43
C SER A 587 -12.76 -25.07 -14.21
N ALA A 588 -12.69 -25.22 -15.55
CA ALA A 588 -13.85 -25.50 -16.39
C ALA A 588 -14.44 -26.87 -16.07
N LEU A 589 -13.60 -27.89 -15.89
CA LEU A 589 -14.02 -29.23 -15.45
C LEU A 589 -14.69 -29.20 -14.06
N LEU A 590 -14.11 -28.45 -13.11
CA LEU A 590 -14.67 -28.29 -11.78
C LEU A 590 -16.04 -27.57 -11.82
N MET A 591 -16.13 -26.44 -12.53
CA MET A 591 -17.36 -25.67 -12.70
C MET A 591 -18.45 -26.50 -13.41
N ALA A 592 -18.09 -27.28 -14.43
CA ALA A 592 -19.02 -28.20 -15.09
C ALA A 592 -19.53 -29.28 -14.13
N ALA A 593 -18.65 -29.86 -13.30
CA ALA A 593 -19.03 -30.83 -12.27
C ALA A 593 -19.99 -30.21 -11.24
N MET A 594 -19.71 -29.00 -10.76
CA MET A 594 -20.57 -28.29 -9.82
C MET A 594 -21.95 -27.98 -10.44
N THR A 595 -22.01 -27.56 -11.71
CA THR A 595 -23.29 -27.35 -12.41
C THR A 595 -24.12 -28.62 -12.50
N LYS A 596 -23.50 -29.77 -12.81
CA LYS A 596 -24.20 -31.06 -12.86
C LYS A 596 -24.67 -31.51 -11.48
N LEU A 597 -23.87 -31.25 -10.45
CA LEU A 597 -24.23 -31.54 -9.06
C LEU A 597 -25.43 -30.71 -8.60
N ALA A 598 -25.47 -29.43 -8.95
CA ALA A 598 -26.62 -28.55 -8.67
C ALA A 598 -27.89 -29.02 -9.40
N ALA A 599 -27.77 -29.51 -10.65
CA ALA A 599 -28.88 -30.01 -11.44
C ALA A 599 -29.54 -31.29 -10.87
N MET A 600 -28.88 -32.00 -9.93
CA MET A 600 -29.50 -33.12 -9.22
C MET A 600 -30.58 -32.67 -8.22
N ARG A 601 -30.68 -31.38 -7.94
CA ARG A 601 -31.70 -30.80 -7.06
C ARG A 601 -32.73 -30.01 -7.84
N ILE A 602 -33.98 -30.13 -7.41
CA ILE A 602 -35.11 -29.36 -7.94
C ILE A 602 -35.09 -27.91 -7.42
N SER A 603 -34.54 -27.68 -6.22
CA SER A 603 -34.43 -26.35 -5.59
C SER A 603 -33.14 -26.18 -4.78
N ALA A 604 -32.73 -24.92 -4.58
CA ALA A 604 -31.59 -24.58 -3.73
C ALA A 604 -31.90 -24.86 -2.24
N PRO A 605 -30.90 -25.29 -1.44
CA PRO A 605 -31.05 -25.47 0.00
C PRO A 605 -31.31 -24.15 0.72
N VAL A 606 -31.92 -24.23 1.91
CA VAL A 606 -32.04 -23.09 2.83
C VAL A 606 -30.66 -22.74 3.39
N VAL A 607 -30.49 -21.51 3.88
CA VAL A 607 -29.26 -21.11 4.59
C VAL A 607 -29.11 -21.94 5.87
N LEU A 608 -27.96 -22.60 6.04
CA LEU A 608 -27.66 -23.54 7.11
C LEU A 608 -26.24 -23.30 7.64
N ASP A 609 -26.04 -23.38 8.96
CA ASP A 609 -24.70 -23.30 9.54
C ASP A 609 -23.87 -24.55 9.22
N THR A 610 -24.48 -25.73 9.34
CA THR A 610 -23.87 -27.04 9.04
C THR A 610 -24.59 -27.70 7.88
N ALA A 611 -23.83 -28.17 6.87
CA ALA A 611 -24.40 -28.91 5.75
C ALA A 611 -24.60 -30.38 6.16
N GLU A 612 -25.86 -30.80 6.27
CA GLU A 612 -26.19 -32.20 6.59
C GLU A 612 -26.30 -33.06 5.32
N ASP A 613 -26.76 -32.47 4.22
CA ASP A 613 -27.01 -33.22 2.99
C ASP A 613 -25.75 -33.35 2.11
N THR A 614 -25.60 -34.51 1.47
CA THR A 614 -24.42 -34.88 0.68
C THR A 614 -24.14 -33.89 -0.46
N VAL A 615 -25.16 -33.41 -1.17
CA VAL A 615 -25.01 -32.51 -2.32
C VAL A 615 -24.48 -31.14 -1.88
N THR A 616 -25.02 -30.56 -0.81
CA THR A 616 -24.56 -29.29 -0.24
C THR A 616 -23.16 -29.44 0.37
N ARG A 617 -22.87 -30.55 1.06
CA ARG A 617 -21.52 -30.86 1.57
C ARG A 617 -20.49 -30.88 0.45
N LEU A 618 -20.76 -31.63 -0.62
CA LEU A 618 -19.93 -31.66 -1.81
C LEU A 618 -19.80 -30.26 -2.44
N MET A 619 -20.90 -29.53 -2.59
CA MET A 619 -20.89 -28.18 -3.16
C MET A 619 -19.98 -27.23 -2.36
N ARG A 620 -20.02 -27.27 -1.02
CA ARG A 620 -19.10 -26.49 -0.14
C ARG A 620 -17.64 -26.87 -0.37
N GLY A 621 -17.33 -28.17 -0.41
CA GLY A 621 -15.98 -28.68 -0.69
C GLY A 621 -15.44 -28.21 -2.05
N LEU A 622 -16.26 -28.34 -3.10
CA LEU A 622 -15.91 -27.92 -4.46
C LEU A 622 -15.76 -26.40 -4.58
N PHE A 623 -16.59 -25.61 -3.90
CA PHE A 623 -16.43 -24.16 -3.85
C PHE A 623 -15.11 -23.75 -3.19
N GLY A 624 -14.71 -24.41 -2.10
CA GLY A 624 -13.41 -24.15 -1.48
C GLY A 624 -12.24 -24.43 -2.42
N ASN A 625 -12.31 -25.51 -3.21
CA ASN A 625 -11.34 -25.77 -4.28
C ASN A 625 -11.39 -24.71 -5.37
N LEU A 626 -12.58 -24.30 -5.83
CA LEU A 626 -12.74 -23.29 -6.88
C LEU A 626 -12.12 -21.94 -6.46
N LEU A 627 -12.34 -21.52 -5.21
CA LEU A 627 -11.83 -20.27 -4.67
C LEU A 627 -10.32 -20.30 -4.45
N THR A 628 -9.77 -21.42 -3.98
CA THR A 628 -8.32 -21.60 -3.84
C THR A 628 -7.62 -21.75 -5.19
N ILE A 629 -8.29 -22.29 -6.22
CA ILE A 629 -7.80 -22.28 -7.61
C ILE A 629 -7.81 -20.84 -8.15
N ALA A 630 -8.92 -20.11 -8.00
CA ALA A 630 -9.05 -18.72 -8.46
C ALA A 630 -7.95 -17.83 -7.86
N GLY A 631 -7.68 -17.98 -6.56
CA GLY A 631 -6.64 -17.24 -5.84
C GLY A 631 -5.21 -17.71 -6.09
N SER A 632 -4.99 -18.86 -6.74
CA SER A 632 -3.65 -19.46 -6.90
C SER A 632 -2.76 -18.76 -7.93
N GLY A 633 -1.44 -18.99 -7.81
CA GLY A 633 -0.42 -18.41 -8.70
C GLY A 633 0.12 -17.06 -8.23
N VAL A 634 1.15 -16.56 -8.91
CA VAL A 634 1.73 -15.22 -8.63
C VAL A 634 0.74 -14.11 -9.00
N ARG A 635 0.01 -14.31 -10.11
CA ARG A 635 -1.19 -13.55 -10.46
C ARG A 635 -2.39 -14.50 -10.30
N PRO A 636 -3.44 -14.12 -9.56
CA PRO A 636 -4.65 -14.92 -9.44
C PRO A 636 -5.23 -15.26 -10.82
N LEU A 637 -5.74 -16.48 -10.99
CA LEU A 637 -6.44 -16.90 -12.21
C LEU A 637 -7.76 -16.13 -12.38
N SER A 638 -8.45 -15.84 -11.28
CA SER A 638 -9.66 -15.04 -11.27
C SER A 638 -9.80 -14.29 -9.96
N MET A 639 -10.36 -13.09 -10.02
CA MET A 639 -10.65 -12.28 -8.83
C MET A 639 -12.01 -12.62 -8.20
N VAL A 640 -12.73 -13.65 -8.67
CA VAL A 640 -14.08 -13.98 -8.20
C VAL A 640 -14.18 -14.22 -6.68
N TRP A 641 -13.08 -14.61 -6.04
CA TRP A 641 -12.96 -14.73 -4.58
C TRP A 641 -13.28 -13.42 -3.85
N GLN A 642 -13.21 -12.26 -4.50
CA GLN A 642 -13.57 -10.97 -3.93
C GLN A 642 -15.05 -10.88 -3.52
N LEU A 643 -15.94 -11.69 -4.11
CA LEU A 643 -17.35 -11.78 -3.69
C LEU A 643 -17.51 -12.38 -2.28
N PHE A 644 -16.47 -13.02 -1.76
CA PHE A 644 -16.45 -13.70 -0.47
C PHE A 644 -15.64 -12.90 0.58
N GLY A 645 -15.39 -11.61 0.36
CA GLY A 645 -14.79 -10.73 1.38
C GLY A 645 -15.85 -10.03 2.24
N LEU A 646 -15.50 -9.66 3.49
CA LEU A 646 -16.32 -8.78 4.32
C LEU A 646 -16.32 -7.33 3.82
N ASN A 647 -15.15 -6.80 3.46
CA ASN A 647 -14.96 -5.46 2.88
C ASN A 647 -13.95 -5.52 1.71
N PRO A 648 -14.29 -6.22 0.62
CA PRO A 648 -13.37 -6.41 -0.49
C PRO A 648 -13.18 -5.12 -1.29
N GLN A 649 -11.98 -4.93 -1.82
CA GLN A 649 -11.73 -3.95 -2.87
C GLN A 649 -11.95 -4.62 -4.22
N TYR A 650 -13.02 -4.23 -4.92
CA TYR A 650 -13.40 -4.90 -6.17
C TYR A 650 -12.47 -4.53 -7.31
N ASP A 651 -11.85 -5.50 -7.98
CA ASP A 651 -11.30 -5.30 -9.32
C ASP A 651 -12.29 -5.79 -10.38
N ILE A 652 -12.44 -5.04 -11.48
CA ILE A 652 -13.46 -5.32 -12.50
C ILE A 652 -12.81 -6.18 -13.61
N PRO A 653 -13.37 -7.36 -13.93
CA PRO A 653 -12.92 -8.18 -15.05
C PRO A 653 -12.88 -7.37 -16.35
N ASN A 654 -11.83 -7.57 -17.15
CA ASN A 654 -11.65 -6.84 -18.40
C ASN A 654 -11.85 -7.72 -19.64
N LYS A 655 -11.98 -9.05 -19.47
CA LYS A 655 -12.18 -10.03 -20.54
C LYS A 655 -13.45 -10.85 -20.32
N ASP A 656 -14.14 -11.22 -21.39
CA ASP A 656 -15.35 -12.06 -21.33
C ASP A 656 -15.10 -13.41 -20.65
N ALA A 657 -13.92 -14.00 -20.89
CA ALA A 657 -13.48 -15.25 -20.26
C ALA A 657 -13.46 -15.19 -18.72
N GLU A 658 -13.13 -14.02 -18.15
CA GLU A 658 -13.06 -13.83 -16.71
C GLU A 658 -14.48 -13.75 -16.10
N TRP A 659 -15.46 -13.26 -16.86
CA TRP A 659 -16.86 -13.16 -16.43
C TRP A 659 -17.54 -14.53 -16.27
N ILE A 660 -17.10 -15.57 -16.98
CA ILE A 660 -17.63 -16.95 -16.85
C ILE A 660 -17.51 -17.46 -15.41
N TRP A 661 -16.43 -17.09 -14.71
CA TRP A 661 -16.26 -17.42 -13.30
C TRP A 661 -17.33 -16.79 -12.42
N TYR A 662 -17.63 -15.51 -12.65
CA TYR A 662 -18.64 -14.79 -11.88
C TYR A 662 -20.03 -15.31 -12.20
N GLU A 663 -20.34 -15.53 -13.47
CA GLU A 663 -21.61 -16.12 -13.92
C GLU A 663 -21.87 -17.46 -13.21
N THR A 664 -20.89 -18.37 -13.28
CA THR A 664 -21.01 -19.71 -12.68
C THR A 664 -21.09 -19.64 -11.15
N VAL A 665 -20.23 -18.85 -10.51
CA VAL A 665 -20.23 -18.70 -9.05
C VAL A 665 -21.55 -18.12 -8.56
N VAL A 666 -22.10 -17.08 -9.21
CA VAL A 666 -23.38 -16.49 -8.81
C VAL A 666 -24.53 -17.48 -9.00
N ALA A 667 -24.53 -18.25 -10.09
CA ALA A 667 -25.55 -19.26 -10.35
C ALA A 667 -25.53 -20.41 -9.33
N LEU A 668 -24.34 -20.86 -8.92
CA LEU A 668 -24.17 -22.05 -8.06
C LEU A 668 -24.08 -21.74 -6.56
N TYR A 669 -23.76 -20.50 -6.18
CA TYR A 669 -23.60 -20.12 -4.77
C TYR A 669 -24.79 -20.49 -3.87
N PRO A 670 -26.07 -20.36 -4.31
CA PRO A 670 -27.21 -20.80 -3.50
C PRO A 670 -27.18 -22.28 -3.09
N TYR A 671 -26.54 -23.15 -3.87
CA TYR A 671 -26.43 -24.58 -3.58
C TYR A 671 -25.42 -24.92 -2.48
N THR A 672 -24.72 -23.93 -1.93
CA THR A 672 -23.81 -24.11 -0.77
C THR A 672 -24.54 -24.05 0.58
N GLY A 673 -25.76 -23.50 0.62
CA GLY A 673 -26.46 -23.21 1.87
C GLY A 673 -25.75 -22.16 2.75
N TRP A 674 -24.75 -21.43 2.23
CA TRP A 674 -24.11 -20.33 2.95
C TRP A 674 -24.96 -19.04 2.93
N PRO A 675 -24.66 -18.05 3.79
CA PRO A 675 -25.45 -16.82 3.84
C PRO A 675 -25.49 -16.08 2.50
N LEU A 676 -26.70 -15.82 1.97
CA LEU A 676 -26.90 -15.17 0.67
C LEU A 676 -26.80 -13.64 0.72
N LYS A 677 -27.25 -13.03 1.82
CA LYS A 677 -27.37 -11.57 1.96
C LYS A 677 -26.05 -10.85 1.70
N GLN A 678 -24.97 -11.29 2.34
CA GLN A 678 -23.65 -10.67 2.16
C GLN A 678 -23.11 -10.87 0.74
N PHE A 679 -23.34 -12.04 0.13
CA PHE A 679 -22.92 -12.33 -1.23
C PHE A 679 -23.61 -11.39 -2.24
N TYR A 680 -24.92 -11.20 -2.12
CA TYR A 680 -25.67 -10.30 -3.00
C TYR A 680 -25.30 -8.83 -2.78
N VAL A 681 -25.07 -8.40 -1.53
CA VAL A 681 -24.52 -7.06 -1.26
C VAL A 681 -23.15 -6.86 -1.93
N ASN A 682 -22.32 -7.89 -1.93
CA ASN A 682 -21.01 -7.85 -2.58
C ASN A 682 -21.11 -7.81 -4.11
N LEU A 683 -22.04 -8.58 -4.69
CA LEU A 683 -22.35 -8.55 -6.12
C LEU A 683 -22.90 -7.17 -6.55
N GLU A 684 -23.79 -6.59 -5.75
CA GLU A 684 -24.34 -5.25 -5.95
C GLU A 684 -23.21 -4.20 -5.93
N LYS A 685 -22.31 -4.23 -4.95
CA LYS A 685 -21.14 -3.32 -4.89
C LYS A 685 -20.20 -3.47 -6.09
N LEU A 686 -20.00 -4.69 -6.58
CA LEU A 686 -19.20 -4.94 -7.80
C LEU A 686 -19.86 -4.26 -9.01
N LEU A 687 -21.17 -4.46 -9.19
CA LEU A 687 -21.93 -3.85 -10.27
C LEU A 687 -22.03 -2.33 -10.13
N ASP A 688 -22.15 -1.79 -8.92
CA ASP A 688 -22.09 -0.35 -8.66
C ASP A 688 -20.79 0.24 -9.21
N LYS A 689 -19.66 -0.42 -8.92
CA LYS A 689 -18.35 -0.02 -9.41
C LYS A 689 -18.29 -0.06 -10.94
N VAL A 690 -18.92 -1.05 -11.59
CA VAL A 690 -19.00 -1.14 -13.06
C VAL A 690 -19.74 0.06 -13.63
N ILE A 691 -20.93 0.38 -13.10
CA ILE A 691 -21.76 1.50 -13.58
C ILE A 691 -21.03 2.84 -13.38
N VAL A 692 -20.43 3.07 -12.22
CA VAL A 692 -19.65 4.29 -11.95
C VAL A 692 -18.43 4.39 -12.88
N ARG A 693 -17.79 3.27 -13.23
CA ARG A 693 -16.67 3.22 -14.17
C ARG A 693 -17.08 3.65 -15.59
N VAL A 694 -18.32 3.37 -16.02
CA VAL A 694 -18.85 3.84 -17.32
C VAL A 694 -18.87 5.37 -17.37
N VAL A 695 -19.38 6.02 -16.33
CA VAL A 695 -19.44 7.49 -16.28
C VAL A 695 -18.04 8.09 -16.22
N THR A 696 -17.23 7.64 -15.28
CA THR A 696 -15.90 8.22 -15.02
C THR A 696 -14.91 8.03 -16.18
N LYS A 697 -15.00 6.94 -16.96
CA LYS A 697 -14.18 6.75 -18.16
C LYS A 697 -14.55 7.68 -19.32
N ASN A 698 -15.82 8.07 -19.42
CA ASN A 698 -16.33 8.88 -20.53
C ASN A 698 -16.33 10.39 -20.21
N GLU A 699 -15.87 10.78 -19.03
CA GLU A 699 -15.70 12.17 -18.61
C GLU A 699 -14.36 12.76 -19.05
N LYS A 700 -14.38 14.03 -19.50
CA LYS A 700 -13.16 14.78 -19.80
C LYS A 700 -12.53 15.30 -18.51
N LEU A 701 -11.62 14.51 -17.93
CA LEU A 701 -10.94 14.80 -16.65
C LEU A 701 -10.23 16.17 -16.60
N ALA A 702 -9.75 16.69 -17.74
CA ALA A 702 -9.05 17.98 -17.81
C ALA A 702 -9.99 19.17 -17.55
N GLU A 703 -11.21 19.17 -18.12
CA GLU A 703 -12.19 20.25 -17.92
C GLU A 703 -12.81 20.21 -16.52
N ILE A 704 -12.93 19.03 -15.90
CA ILE A 704 -13.51 18.87 -14.55
C ILE A 704 -12.58 19.45 -13.47
N LYS A 705 -11.26 19.27 -13.59
CA LYS A 705 -10.30 19.90 -12.66
C LYS A 705 -10.32 21.43 -12.78
N LEU A 706 -10.49 21.96 -13.99
CA LEU A 706 -10.65 23.39 -14.24
C LEU A 706 -11.98 23.91 -13.70
N SER A 707 -13.10 23.19 -13.91
CA SER A 707 -14.43 23.53 -13.40
C SER A 707 -14.49 23.51 -11.88
N ARG A 708 -13.90 22.52 -11.20
CA ARG A 708 -13.89 22.47 -9.72
C ARG A 708 -13.07 23.61 -9.11
N THR A 709 -11.97 23.97 -9.75
CA THR A 709 -11.14 25.11 -9.34
C THR A 709 -11.90 26.42 -9.58
N ALA A 710 -12.56 26.56 -10.73
CA ALA A 710 -13.39 27.72 -11.06
C ALA A 710 -14.63 27.85 -10.15
N GLU A 711 -15.28 26.73 -9.81
CA GLU A 711 -16.41 26.67 -8.86
C GLU A 711 -15.95 27.01 -7.45
N LEU A 712 -14.79 26.54 -7.01
CA LEU A 712 -14.23 26.89 -5.71
C LEU A 712 -13.82 28.36 -5.65
N VAL A 713 -13.25 28.90 -6.73
CA VAL A 713 -12.96 30.33 -6.87
C VAL A 713 -14.25 31.16 -6.86
N ARG A 714 -15.28 30.76 -7.61
CA ARG A 714 -16.60 31.43 -7.60
C ARG A 714 -17.26 31.35 -6.23
N TYR A 715 -17.21 30.18 -5.58
CA TYR A 715 -17.68 29.99 -4.21
C TYR A 715 -16.98 30.94 -3.25
N CYS A 716 -15.65 31.05 -3.33
CA CYS A 716 -14.85 31.96 -2.50
C CYS A 716 -15.20 33.43 -2.78
N LYS A 717 -15.35 33.83 -4.05
CA LYS A 717 -15.77 35.18 -4.43
C LYS A 717 -17.15 35.54 -3.85
N LEU A 718 -18.16 34.70 -4.08
CA LEU A 718 -19.52 34.93 -3.56
C LEU A 718 -19.57 34.95 -2.03
N ARG A 719 -18.78 34.09 -1.39
CA ARG A 719 -18.64 34.09 0.07
C ARG A 719 -18.00 35.37 0.58
N ASN A 720 -16.96 35.88 -0.08
CA ASN A 720 -16.25 37.10 0.33
C ASN A 720 -17.16 38.33 0.22
N ILE A 721 -17.97 38.44 -0.84
CA ILE A 721 -18.98 39.50 -0.99
C ILE A 721 -19.97 39.48 0.19
N GLN A 722 -20.50 38.31 0.55
CA GLN A 722 -21.41 38.19 1.69
C GLN A 722 -20.73 38.56 3.03
N LEU A 723 -19.44 38.22 3.19
CA LEU A 723 -18.67 38.54 4.39
C LEU A 723 -18.42 40.05 4.52
N ASP A 724 -18.16 40.74 3.42
CA ASP A 724 -17.96 42.19 3.40
C ASP A 724 -19.23 42.93 3.85
N HIS A 725 -20.39 42.58 3.30
CA HIS A 725 -21.67 43.13 3.77
C HIS A 725 -21.96 42.77 5.24
N SER A 726 -21.66 41.54 5.66
CA SER A 726 -21.83 41.12 7.07
C SER A 726 -20.96 41.96 8.01
N ARG A 727 -19.75 42.33 7.59
CA ARG A 727 -18.83 43.18 8.35
C ARG A 727 -19.39 44.60 8.51
N THR A 728 -19.92 45.20 7.44
CA THR A 728 -20.56 46.52 7.50
C THR A 728 -21.76 46.53 8.44
N ILE A 729 -22.62 45.50 8.35
CA ILE A 729 -23.77 45.32 9.23
C ILE A 729 -23.34 45.23 10.70
N ILE A 730 -22.38 44.34 11.01
CA ILE A 730 -21.89 44.13 12.38
C ILE A 730 -21.25 45.41 12.94
N THR A 731 -20.59 46.19 12.10
CA THR A 731 -19.93 47.43 12.52
C THR A 731 -20.91 48.55 12.81
N ALA A 732 -21.95 48.69 12.00
CA ALA A 732 -23.05 49.60 12.29
C ALA A 732 -23.74 49.19 13.59
N PHE A 733 -24.05 47.89 13.77
CA PHE A 733 -24.66 47.37 14.99
C PHE A 733 -23.82 47.62 16.24
N MET A 734 -22.50 47.39 16.20
CA MET A 734 -21.63 47.68 17.34
C MET A 734 -21.56 49.17 17.69
N ARG A 735 -21.63 50.06 16.69
CA ARG A 735 -21.65 51.51 16.95
C ARG A 735 -23.00 51.98 17.49
N MET A 736 -24.10 51.39 17.04
CA MET A 736 -25.43 51.57 17.63
C MET A 736 -25.49 51.08 19.09
N LEU A 737 -24.70 50.06 19.44
CA LEU A 737 -24.59 49.51 20.80
C LEU A 737 -23.78 50.39 21.77
N THR A 738 -22.78 51.11 21.27
CA THR A 738 -21.75 51.75 22.10
C THR A 738 -21.84 53.28 22.14
N THR A 739 -22.74 53.88 21.37
CA THR A 739 -22.90 55.35 21.28
C THR A 739 -24.22 55.78 21.91
N GLU A 740 -24.17 56.66 22.91
CA GLU A 740 -25.35 57.20 23.59
C GLU A 740 -26.15 58.14 22.66
N ASN A 741 -27.49 58.12 22.75
CA ASN A 741 -28.44 58.98 22.03
C ASN A 741 -28.49 58.85 20.49
N MET A 742 -28.14 57.70 19.92
CA MET A 742 -28.30 57.45 18.48
C MET A 742 -29.76 57.10 18.09
N ASP A 743 -30.24 57.66 16.97
CA ASP A 743 -31.49 57.26 16.34
C ASP A 743 -31.33 55.91 15.61
N ILE A 744 -31.70 54.84 16.31
CA ILE A 744 -31.59 53.45 15.86
C ILE A 744 -32.39 53.20 14.59
N ALA A 745 -33.58 53.79 14.46
CA ALA A 745 -34.47 53.56 13.33
C ALA A 745 -33.93 54.25 12.07
N ALA A 746 -33.46 55.49 12.19
CA ALA A 746 -32.86 56.22 11.06
C ALA A 746 -31.56 55.56 10.56
N VAL A 747 -30.73 55.04 11.45
CA VAL A 747 -29.47 54.36 11.10
C VAL A 747 -29.74 53.01 10.44
N ALA A 748 -30.71 52.24 10.95
CA ALA A 748 -31.10 50.96 10.34
C ALA A 748 -31.70 51.15 8.94
N ALA A 749 -32.53 52.19 8.74
CA ALA A 749 -33.09 52.54 7.43
C ALA A 749 -31.99 52.89 6.41
N ARG A 750 -31.05 53.77 6.78
CA ARG A 750 -29.91 54.14 5.91
C ARG A 750 -29.00 52.96 5.57
N LEU A 751 -28.78 52.06 6.54
CA LEU A 751 -27.98 50.86 6.32
C LEU A 751 -28.67 49.87 5.36
N LEU A 752 -30.00 49.70 5.45
CA LEU A 752 -30.77 48.88 4.52
C LEU A 752 -30.73 49.40 3.09
N GLU A 753 -30.78 50.73 2.89
CA GLU A 753 -30.70 51.34 1.55
C GLU A 753 -29.37 51.03 0.83
N GLN A 754 -28.29 50.81 1.58
CA GLN A 754 -26.96 50.51 1.05
C GLN A 754 -26.67 49.01 0.89
N LEU A 755 -27.57 48.14 1.35
CA LEU A 755 -27.36 46.69 1.35
C LEU A 755 -28.24 46.00 0.29
N PRO A 756 -27.71 45.01 -0.44
CA PRO A 756 -28.51 44.22 -1.35
C PRO A 756 -29.52 43.36 -0.58
N GLN A 757 -30.81 43.48 -0.93
CA GLN A 757 -31.90 42.72 -0.30
C GLN A 757 -31.74 41.20 -0.46
N LYS A 758 -31.07 40.75 -1.54
CA LYS A 758 -30.80 39.33 -1.79
C LYS A 758 -29.44 39.17 -2.47
N LEU A 759 -28.60 38.31 -1.91
CA LEU A 759 -27.33 37.90 -2.52
C LEU A 759 -27.52 36.59 -3.28
N GLU A 760 -26.75 36.38 -4.35
CA GLU A 760 -26.71 35.10 -5.10
C GLU A 760 -26.44 33.91 -4.17
N LYS A 761 -25.63 34.15 -3.13
CA LYS A 761 -25.42 33.22 -2.03
C LYS A 761 -25.53 33.94 -0.70
N GLN A 762 -26.48 33.51 0.12
CA GLN A 762 -26.72 34.08 1.45
C GLN A 762 -26.78 32.99 2.52
N SER A 763 -26.06 33.21 3.63
CA SER A 763 -26.20 32.39 4.82
C SER A 763 -27.52 32.69 5.55
N ARG A 764 -28.05 31.71 6.27
CA ARG A 764 -29.25 31.91 7.13
C ARG A 764 -29.04 33.05 8.12
N SER A 765 -27.82 33.24 8.63
CA SER A 765 -27.46 34.35 9.52
C SER A 765 -27.52 35.71 8.83
N TYR A 766 -27.08 35.82 7.57
CA TYR A 766 -27.17 37.06 6.80
C TYR A 766 -28.63 37.47 6.57
N THR A 767 -29.48 36.53 6.14
CA THR A 767 -30.91 36.78 5.97
C THR A 767 -31.59 37.20 7.28
N ARG A 768 -31.17 36.65 8.41
CA ARG A 768 -31.67 37.07 9.73
C ARG A 768 -31.22 38.48 10.10
N MET A 769 -29.95 38.84 9.85
CA MET A 769 -29.45 40.19 10.10
C MET A 769 -30.18 41.25 9.25
N ILE A 770 -30.49 40.96 7.98
CA ILE A 770 -31.30 41.85 7.13
C ILE A 770 -32.72 42.02 7.68
N LYS A 771 -33.40 40.93 8.04
CA LYS A 771 -34.73 41.00 8.67
C LYS A 771 -34.73 41.77 9.99
N TYR A 772 -33.65 41.63 10.76
CA TYR A 772 -33.51 42.38 12.01
C TYR A 772 -33.33 43.87 11.75
N LEU A 773 -32.56 44.25 10.72
CA LEU A 773 -32.48 45.65 10.30
C LEU A 773 -33.83 46.20 9.83
N GLU A 774 -34.63 45.43 9.09
CA GLU A 774 -35.99 45.82 8.67
C GLU A 774 -36.91 46.09 9.88
N HIS A 775 -36.81 45.24 10.91
CA HIS A 775 -37.54 45.43 12.16
C HIS A 775 -37.12 46.72 12.88
N LEU A 776 -35.82 47.00 12.97
CA LEU A 776 -35.33 48.22 13.63
C LEU A 776 -35.65 49.49 12.84
N ALA A 777 -35.59 49.44 11.50
CA ALA A 777 -35.93 50.55 10.63
C ALA A 777 -37.41 50.96 10.73
N THR A 778 -38.30 50.01 11.06
CA THR A 778 -39.74 50.26 11.27
C THR A 778 -40.09 50.71 12.69
N GLY A 779 -39.08 51.02 13.53
CA GLY A 779 -39.26 51.46 14.92
C GLY A 779 -39.41 50.32 15.93
N GLY A 780 -39.09 49.08 15.53
CA GLY A 780 -39.07 47.92 16.41
C GLY A 780 -38.04 48.03 17.52
N GLN A 781 -38.33 47.41 18.66
CA GLN A 781 -37.38 47.32 19.78
C GLN A 781 -36.29 46.28 19.48
N ARG A 782 -35.14 46.41 20.14
CA ARG A 782 -34.04 45.46 20.00
C ARG A 782 -34.39 44.09 20.57
N CYS A 783 -33.93 43.05 19.87
CA CYS A 783 -34.18 41.65 20.21
C CYS A 783 -32.88 40.96 20.60
N VAL A 784 -32.81 40.48 21.84
CA VAL A 784 -31.64 39.77 22.39
C VAL A 784 -31.25 38.55 21.54
N HIS A 785 -32.24 37.86 20.94
CA HIS A 785 -31.97 36.71 20.07
C HIS A 785 -31.25 37.10 18.77
N ASP A 786 -31.63 38.22 18.16
CA ASP A 786 -31.03 38.68 16.90
C ASP A 786 -29.68 39.38 17.13
N ASP A 787 -29.51 40.04 18.28
CA ASP A 787 -28.20 40.51 18.76
C ASP A 787 -27.24 39.33 18.98
N LEU A 788 -27.71 38.23 19.58
CA LEU A 788 -26.95 36.99 19.72
C LEU A 788 -26.56 36.39 18.36
N VAL A 789 -27.44 36.42 17.35
CA VAL A 789 -27.11 35.95 15.99
C VAL A 789 -25.99 36.80 15.40
N THR A 790 -26.05 38.11 15.56
CA THR A 790 -25.07 39.07 15.04
C THR A 790 -23.71 38.92 15.74
N ALA A 791 -23.71 38.81 17.08
CA ALA A 791 -22.52 38.54 17.88
C ALA A 791 -21.84 37.21 17.51
N ASN A 792 -22.63 36.16 17.24
CA ASN A 792 -22.12 34.86 16.78
C ASN A 792 -21.49 34.91 15.38
N VAL A 793 -21.97 35.78 14.49
CA VAL A 793 -21.34 35.99 13.18
C VAL A 793 -20.02 36.71 13.37
N TYR A 794 -19.97 37.73 14.23
CA TYR A 794 -18.74 38.42 14.59
C TYR A 794 -17.68 37.45 15.12
N THR A 795 -17.94 36.73 16.22
CA THR A 795 -16.93 35.83 16.83
C THR A 795 -16.45 34.72 15.91
N ARG A 796 -17.31 34.24 14.99
CA ARG A 796 -16.95 33.14 14.05
C ARG A 796 -16.18 33.60 12.82
N ARG A 797 -16.31 34.86 12.41
CA ARG A 797 -15.85 35.34 11.09
C ARG A 797 -14.81 36.45 11.16
N SER A 798 -14.84 37.27 12.21
CA SER A 798 -13.95 38.43 12.39
C SER A 798 -12.57 38.11 12.92
N ALA A 799 -12.25 36.84 13.18
CA ALA A 799 -10.98 36.40 13.79
C ALA A 799 -10.55 37.22 15.02
N ALA A 800 -11.51 37.68 15.83
CA ALA A 800 -11.29 38.56 16.99
C ALA A 800 -10.38 37.94 18.08
N PHE A 801 -10.21 36.61 18.06
CA PHE A 801 -9.38 35.87 19.01
C PHE A 801 -8.03 35.43 18.41
N ARG A 802 -7.70 35.84 17.18
CA ARG A 802 -6.49 35.37 16.46
C ARG A 802 -5.20 35.57 17.26
N GLU A 803 -4.97 36.78 17.77
CA GLU A 803 -3.73 37.13 18.48
C GLU A 803 -3.56 36.25 19.72
N LEU A 804 -4.57 36.23 20.61
CA LEU A 804 -4.56 35.39 21.81
C LEU A 804 -4.43 33.89 21.50
N LYS A 805 -5.11 33.38 20.48
CA LYS A 805 -4.98 31.97 20.05
C LYS A 805 -3.59 31.67 19.47
N THR A 806 -2.95 32.64 18.84
CA THR A 806 -1.58 32.51 18.34
C THR A 806 -0.59 32.51 19.50
N GLU A 807 -0.77 33.36 20.50
CA GLU A 807 0.02 33.36 21.72
C GLU A 807 -0.09 32.05 22.50
N VAL A 808 -1.31 31.49 22.66
CA VAL A 808 -1.49 30.16 23.28
C VAL A 808 -0.76 29.10 22.45
N SER A 809 -0.90 29.12 21.12
CA SER A 809 -0.22 28.17 20.25
C SER A 809 1.30 28.26 20.32
N GLU A 810 1.86 29.47 20.43
CA GLU A 810 3.30 29.70 20.57
C GLU A 810 3.80 29.27 21.95
N ALA A 811 3.04 29.55 23.01
CA ALA A 811 3.34 29.08 24.36
C ALA A 811 3.33 27.55 24.44
N CYS A 812 2.32 26.90 23.84
CA CYS A 812 2.27 25.43 23.73
C CYS A 812 3.44 24.87 22.91
N GLY A 813 3.85 25.53 21.83
CA GLY A 813 4.99 25.11 21.01
C GLY A 813 6.35 25.28 21.71
N ARG A 814 6.43 26.18 22.69
CA ARG A 814 7.64 26.43 23.52
C ARG A 814 7.59 25.72 24.88
N ASN A 815 6.55 24.93 25.15
CA ASN A 815 6.29 24.29 26.45
C ASN A 815 6.24 25.28 27.64
N ASP A 816 5.81 26.52 27.41
CA ASP A 816 5.64 27.54 28.45
C ASP A 816 4.22 27.46 29.03
N TRP A 817 4.04 26.57 30.01
CA TRP A 817 2.71 26.27 30.57
C TRP A 817 2.10 27.42 31.35
N THR A 818 2.95 28.24 32.00
CA THR A 818 2.54 29.45 32.71
C THR A 818 1.93 30.46 31.76
N LYS A 819 2.65 30.80 30.69
CA LYS A 819 2.19 31.75 29.69
C LYS A 819 1.00 31.23 28.90
N MET A 820 0.96 29.92 28.62
CA MET A 820 -0.22 29.29 28.02
C MET A 820 -1.47 29.49 28.89
N LYS A 821 -1.40 29.24 30.21
CA LYS A 821 -2.54 29.41 31.12
C LYS A 821 -2.98 30.88 31.20
N GLU A 822 -2.03 31.82 31.26
CA GLU A 822 -2.30 33.26 31.22
C GLU A 822 -3.02 33.67 29.92
N SER A 823 -2.51 33.26 28.75
CA SER A 823 -3.12 33.56 27.45
C SER A 823 -4.48 32.87 27.27
N CYS A 824 -4.67 31.65 27.81
CA CYS A 824 -5.97 30.99 27.85
C CYS A 824 -6.98 31.75 28.73
N GLN A 825 -6.55 32.27 29.89
CA GLN A 825 -7.40 33.09 30.75
C GLN A 825 -7.78 34.40 30.05
N ALA A 826 -6.81 35.09 29.43
CA ALA A 826 -7.06 36.30 28.66
C ALA A 826 -8.05 36.06 27.50
N LEU A 827 -8.05 34.87 26.90
CA LEU A 827 -9.01 34.47 25.88
C LEU A 827 -10.43 34.33 26.46
N VAL A 828 -10.57 33.73 27.64
CA VAL A 828 -11.85 33.61 28.36
C VAL A 828 -12.36 34.98 28.82
N ASP A 829 -11.48 35.85 29.29
CA ASP A 829 -11.82 37.21 29.70
C ASP A 829 -12.31 38.04 28.50
N LYS A 830 -11.61 37.96 27.37
CA LYS A 830 -12.04 38.60 26.10
C LYS A 830 -13.37 38.03 25.59
N HIS A 831 -13.66 36.75 25.84
CA HIS A 831 -14.97 36.15 25.54
C HIS A 831 -16.08 36.78 26.37
N ALA A 832 -15.85 36.98 27.67
CA ALA A 832 -16.80 37.65 28.56
C ALA A 832 -16.98 39.14 28.23
N GLU A 833 -15.89 39.84 27.88
CA GLU A 833 -15.92 41.24 27.44
C GLU A 833 -16.80 41.42 26.19
N ILE A 834 -16.59 40.58 25.16
CA ILE A 834 -17.40 40.63 23.94
C ILE A 834 -18.86 40.29 24.25
N ALA A 835 -19.14 39.32 25.12
CA ALA A 835 -20.50 38.99 25.51
C ALA A 835 -21.20 40.18 26.22
N ALA A 836 -20.50 40.87 27.12
CA ALA A 836 -20.99 42.05 27.82
C ALA A 836 -21.27 43.21 26.85
N LEU A 837 -20.38 43.45 25.88
CA LEU A 837 -20.53 44.47 24.84
C LEU A 837 -21.79 44.27 23.99
N TRP A 838 -22.20 43.02 23.75
CA TRP A 838 -23.42 42.69 23.00
C TRP A 838 -24.66 42.52 23.87
N HIS A 839 -24.54 42.69 25.20
CA HIS A 839 -25.59 42.43 26.19
C HIS A 839 -26.17 40.99 26.12
N VAL A 840 -25.30 40.01 25.89
CA VAL A 840 -25.65 38.59 25.75
C VAL A 840 -24.91 37.77 26.81
N SER A 841 -25.51 36.69 27.29
CA SER A 841 -24.82 35.76 28.20
C SER A 841 -23.58 35.14 27.53
N PRO A 842 -22.39 35.14 28.18
CA PRO A 842 -21.17 34.53 27.64
C PRO A 842 -21.34 33.07 27.20
N GLU A 843 -22.18 32.30 27.87
CA GLU A 843 -22.44 30.89 27.56
C GLU A 843 -23.13 30.67 26.21
N LEU A 844 -23.94 31.64 25.76
CA LEU A 844 -24.67 31.57 24.50
C LEU A 844 -23.81 31.98 23.30
N LEU A 845 -22.75 32.75 23.55
CA LEU A 845 -21.84 33.26 22.52
C LEU A 845 -20.86 32.16 22.05
N LYS A 846 -20.97 31.79 20.78
CA LYS A 846 -20.21 30.69 20.18
C LYS A 846 -18.86 31.17 19.68
N ILE A 847 -17.80 30.59 20.21
CA ILE A 847 -16.42 30.76 19.72
C ILE A 847 -15.93 29.42 19.16
N GLN A 848 -15.15 29.47 18.08
CA GLN A 848 -14.52 28.27 17.51
C GLN A 848 -13.55 27.66 18.53
N ASN A 849 -13.69 26.37 18.81
CA ASN A 849 -12.79 25.60 19.68
C ASN A 849 -12.63 26.09 21.14
N ILE A 850 -13.52 26.95 21.66
CA ILE A 850 -13.41 27.53 23.02
C ILE A 850 -13.29 26.49 24.14
N LYS A 851 -13.93 25.32 23.96
CA LYS A 851 -13.85 24.22 24.92
C LYS A 851 -12.42 23.73 25.11
N VAL A 852 -11.64 23.65 24.03
CA VAL A 852 -10.24 23.19 24.07
C VAL A 852 -9.38 24.13 24.91
N TYR A 853 -9.60 25.44 24.81
CA TYR A 853 -8.85 26.43 25.58
C TYR A 853 -9.24 26.43 27.06
N ARG A 854 -10.51 26.16 27.40
CA ARG A 854 -10.95 25.95 28.79
C ARG A 854 -10.38 24.67 29.38
N ASP A 855 -10.44 23.58 28.61
CA ASP A 855 -9.89 22.28 29.00
C ASP A 855 -8.35 22.36 29.20
N LEU A 856 -7.65 23.22 28.43
CA LEU A 856 -6.21 23.50 28.62
C LEU A 856 -5.91 24.35 29.86
N LEU A 857 -6.82 25.26 30.22
CA LEU A 857 -6.68 26.09 31.42
C LEU A 857 -6.80 25.23 32.69
N GLU A 858 -7.71 24.26 32.68
CA GLU A 858 -7.95 23.29 33.75
C GLU A 858 -6.96 22.11 33.75
N ALA A 859 -6.19 21.94 32.68
CA ALA A 859 -5.24 20.83 32.56
C ALA A 859 -4.04 20.96 33.52
N ASP A 860 -3.62 19.82 34.06
CA ASP A 860 -2.45 19.70 34.91
C ASP A 860 -1.23 19.29 34.08
N PHE A 861 -0.15 20.07 34.20
CA PHE A 861 1.12 19.89 33.49
C PHE A 861 2.30 19.68 34.45
N GLY A 862 2.02 19.21 35.68
CA GLY A 862 3.07 18.82 36.63
C GLY A 862 3.92 17.65 36.13
N ASP A 863 5.08 17.45 36.76
CA ASP A 863 6.03 16.39 36.40
C ASP A 863 5.56 14.98 36.85
N ASP A 864 4.58 14.89 37.76
CA ASP A 864 4.07 13.65 38.39
C ASP A 864 2.70 13.19 37.85
N VAL A 865 2.32 13.61 36.64
CA VAL A 865 0.95 13.38 36.11
C VAL A 865 0.84 12.03 35.39
N GLU A 866 -0.24 11.30 35.63
CA GLU A 866 -0.52 10.00 35.02
C GLU A 866 -0.46 10.01 33.47
N GLN A 867 -0.06 8.88 32.89
CA GLN A 867 0.18 8.72 31.45
C GLN A 867 -1.06 9.02 30.58
N GLU A 868 -2.26 8.73 31.10
CA GLU A 868 -3.53 9.00 30.43
C GLU A 868 -3.82 10.52 30.33
N THR A 869 -3.54 11.26 31.40
CA THR A 869 -3.68 12.72 31.45
C THR A 869 -2.66 13.40 30.55
N THR A 870 -1.43 12.88 30.47
CA THR A 870 -0.40 13.35 29.53
C THR A 870 -0.84 13.18 28.07
N ALA A 871 -1.43 12.04 27.72
CA ALA A 871 -1.97 11.80 26.38
C ALA A 871 -3.16 12.71 26.06
N LYS A 872 -4.03 12.99 27.05
CA LYS A 872 -5.14 13.95 26.93
C LYS A 872 -4.63 15.37 26.67
N ASN A 873 -3.62 15.82 27.41
CA ASN A 873 -3.00 17.14 27.26
C ASN A 873 -2.35 17.31 25.88
N GLN A 874 -1.65 16.29 25.37
CA GLN A 874 -1.06 16.32 24.03
C GLN A 874 -2.09 16.43 22.91
N ARG A 875 -3.27 15.78 23.07
CA ARG A 875 -4.39 15.95 22.14
C ARG A 875 -4.94 17.37 22.16
N LEU A 876 -5.07 17.98 23.34
CA LEU A 876 -5.52 19.36 23.49
C LEU A 876 -4.54 20.34 22.83
N ILE A 877 -3.23 20.16 23.03
CA ILE A 877 -2.18 20.96 22.39
C ILE A 877 -2.26 20.84 20.86
N SER A 878 -2.38 19.62 20.33
CA SER A 878 -2.49 19.39 18.87
C SER A 878 -3.71 20.09 18.25
N GLN A 879 -4.82 20.17 19.00
CA GLN A 879 -6.03 20.87 18.57
C GLN A 879 -5.88 22.40 18.56
N VAL A 880 -5.07 22.97 19.47
CA VAL A 880 -4.74 24.41 19.45
C VAL A 880 -3.78 24.74 18.31
N LEU A 881 -2.76 23.91 18.08
CA LEU A 881 -1.81 24.10 16.98
C LEU A 881 -2.49 24.10 15.61
N SER A 882 -3.57 23.32 15.45
CA SER A 882 -4.35 23.22 14.21
C SER A 882 -5.53 24.20 14.11
N ASP A 883 -5.66 25.19 15.01
CA ASP A 883 -6.78 26.12 14.98
C ASP A 883 -6.74 27.04 13.75
N ALA A 884 -7.71 26.84 12.86
CA ALA A 884 -7.86 27.58 11.60
C ALA A 884 -8.14 29.09 11.77
N GLU A 885 -8.44 29.59 12.97
CA GLU A 885 -8.58 31.04 13.21
C GLU A 885 -7.25 31.79 13.13
N ARG A 886 -6.12 31.11 13.40
CA ARG A 886 -4.75 31.68 13.35
C ARG A 886 -4.38 32.24 11.97
N SER A 887 -4.90 31.61 10.91
CA SER A 887 -4.62 31.97 9.51
C SER A 887 -5.62 32.96 8.91
N ARG A 888 -6.53 33.53 9.71
CA ARG A 888 -7.53 34.52 9.25
C ARG A 888 -7.06 35.94 9.52
N VAL A 889 -7.61 36.92 8.80
CA VAL A 889 -7.37 38.35 9.04
C VAL A 889 -8.47 38.90 9.96
N PRO A 890 -8.15 39.61 11.06
CA PRO A 890 -9.16 40.19 11.92
C PRO A 890 -9.98 41.30 11.25
N TRP A 891 -11.27 41.44 11.61
CA TRP A 891 -12.10 42.58 11.18
C TRP A 891 -11.99 43.73 12.17
N GLN A 892 -11.89 44.96 11.66
CA GLN A 892 -12.00 46.14 12.51
C GLN A 892 -13.48 46.39 12.75
N VAL A 893 -13.89 46.44 14.01
CA VAL A 893 -15.27 46.78 14.39
C VAL A 893 -15.21 47.76 15.56
N GLY A 894 -15.75 48.97 15.45
CA GLY A 894 -15.68 49.99 16.53
C GLY A 894 -14.74 51.17 16.25
N LYS A 895 -14.16 51.78 17.30
CA LYS A 895 -13.19 52.91 17.19
C LYS A 895 -11.78 52.38 16.87
N LYS A 896 -10.96 53.19 16.21
CA LYS A 896 -9.55 52.85 15.90
C LYS A 896 -8.78 52.55 17.20
N GLY A 897 -8.04 51.43 17.24
CA GLY A 897 -7.27 50.99 18.40
C GLY A 897 -8.04 50.20 19.47
N GLN A 898 -9.36 50.05 19.34
CA GLN A 898 -10.17 49.33 20.34
C GLN A 898 -9.99 47.80 20.31
N PHE A 899 -9.42 47.25 19.22
CA PHE A 899 -9.30 45.79 19.02
C PHE A 899 -7.96 45.33 18.38
N GLY A 900 -6.89 46.15 18.44
CA GLY A 900 -5.54 45.83 17.91
C GLY A 900 -5.14 46.60 16.63
N ASP A 901 -3.87 46.45 16.21
CA ASP A 901 -3.24 47.24 15.14
C ASP A 901 -3.08 46.51 13.78
N ASN A 902 -3.21 45.18 13.74
CA ASN A 902 -3.06 44.35 12.53
C ASN A 902 -4.41 43.96 11.90
N ILE A 903 -5.18 44.96 11.45
CA ILE A 903 -6.58 44.77 11.07
C ILE A 903 -6.87 45.32 9.66
N GLU A 904 -7.75 44.66 8.91
CA GLU A 904 -8.22 45.10 7.59
C GLU A 904 -8.90 46.49 7.69
N PRO A 905 -8.55 47.50 6.87
CA PRO A 905 -9.04 48.87 7.03
C PRO A 905 -10.56 48.98 6.79
N LEU A 906 -11.19 49.93 7.47
CA LEU A 906 -12.62 50.19 7.41
C LEU A 906 -12.92 51.37 6.45
N ASN A 907 -14.03 51.32 5.69
CA ASN A 907 -14.48 52.49 4.94
C ASN A 907 -15.20 53.47 5.90
N GLU A 908 -14.41 54.30 6.59
CA GLU A 908 -14.90 55.24 7.60
C GLU A 908 -15.84 56.30 7.01
N ALA A 909 -15.67 56.66 5.73
CA ALA A 909 -16.55 57.60 5.03
C ALA A 909 -17.97 57.04 4.85
N LEU A 910 -18.09 55.79 4.38
CA LEU A 910 -19.38 55.11 4.23
C LEU A 910 -20.07 54.90 5.60
N LEU A 911 -19.32 54.54 6.64
CA LEU A 911 -19.88 54.39 7.98
C LEU A 911 -20.30 55.72 8.60
N HIS A 912 -19.57 56.81 8.35
CA HIS A 912 -19.96 58.14 8.79
C HIS A 912 -21.28 58.57 8.14
N GLU A 913 -21.43 58.35 6.83
CA GLU A 913 -22.69 58.61 6.10
C GLU A 913 -23.86 57.79 6.67
N ILE A 914 -23.66 56.49 6.94
CA ILE A 914 -24.69 55.63 7.52
C ILE A 914 -25.11 56.09 8.93
N LEU A 915 -24.15 56.52 9.77
CA LEU A 915 -24.40 56.88 11.16
C LEU A 915 -24.98 58.30 11.33
N THR A 916 -24.52 59.27 10.53
CA THR A 916 -24.86 60.70 10.72
C THR A 916 -25.78 61.27 9.63
N GLY A 917 -25.83 60.65 8.46
CA GLY A 917 -26.53 61.19 7.28
C GLY A 917 -25.79 62.32 6.55
N GLU A 918 -24.60 62.72 7.03
CA GLU A 918 -23.79 63.79 6.41
C GLU A 918 -22.81 63.21 5.39
N ARG A 919 -22.95 63.62 4.13
CA ARG A 919 -22.03 63.25 3.04
C ARG A 919 -20.77 64.13 3.06
N HIS A 920 -19.62 63.50 3.17
CA HIS A 920 -18.38 64.07 2.64
C HIS A 920 -18.16 63.52 1.21
N GLY A 921 -17.88 64.43 0.26
CA GLY A 921 -17.98 64.21 -1.19
C GLY A 921 -17.02 63.18 -1.82
N PRO A 922 -17.04 63.07 -3.16
CA PRO A 922 -17.61 61.93 -3.88
C PRO A 922 -16.58 60.83 -4.17
N VAL A 923 -17.03 59.58 -4.15
CA VAL A 923 -16.28 58.45 -4.75
C VAL A 923 -16.99 58.02 -6.03
N ALA A 924 -16.19 57.96 -7.09
CA ALA A 924 -16.58 57.66 -8.45
C ALA A 924 -17.30 56.31 -8.58
N THR A 925 -18.40 56.35 -9.31
CA THR A 925 -19.08 55.21 -9.92
C THR A 925 -18.10 54.41 -10.80
N ILE A 926 -17.98 53.12 -10.53
CA ILE A 926 -17.46 52.14 -11.49
C ILE A 926 -18.65 51.33 -11.99
N ASP A 927 -18.85 51.40 -13.31
CA ASP A 927 -19.83 50.64 -14.07
C ASP A 927 -19.74 49.13 -13.80
N SER A 928 -20.88 48.52 -13.46
CA SER A 928 -21.10 47.09 -13.62
C SER A 928 -22.19 46.89 -14.67
N ASP A 929 -21.75 46.84 -15.92
CA ASP A 929 -22.52 46.27 -17.02
C ASP A 929 -22.48 44.75 -16.86
N GLU A 930 -23.59 44.13 -16.44
CA GLU A 930 -23.92 42.76 -16.83
C GLU A 930 -25.43 42.55 -16.77
N LYS A 931 -26.04 42.59 -17.95
CA LYS A 931 -27.46 42.27 -18.20
C LYS A 931 -27.75 40.84 -17.75
N VAL A 932 -28.56 40.68 -16.71
CA VAL A 932 -29.23 39.42 -16.39
C VAL A 932 -30.52 39.34 -17.20
N ALA A 933 -30.52 38.50 -18.23
CA ALA A 933 -31.73 38.12 -18.94
C ALA A 933 -32.57 37.18 -18.04
N ALA A 934 -33.83 37.58 -17.83
CA ALA A 934 -34.84 36.74 -17.22
C ALA A 934 -35.26 35.63 -18.20
N THR A 935 -35.22 34.38 -17.77
CA THR A 935 -35.91 33.29 -18.46
C THR A 935 -36.87 32.61 -17.50
N THR A 936 -38.14 32.80 -17.83
CA THR A 936 -39.34 32.25 -17.22
C THR A 936 -39.30 30.71 -17.22
N THR A 937 -39.54 30.11 -16.06
CA THR A 937 -39.83 28.68 -15.91
C THR A 937 -41.20 28.37 -16.51
N ALA A 938 -41.21 27.67 -17.64
CA ALA A 938 -42.34 26.85 -18.06
C ALA A 938 -42.04 25.40 -17.65
N ILE A 939 -42.94 24.83 -16.87
CA ILE A 939 -43.00 23.40 -16.57
C ILE A 939 -43.37 22.71 -17.89
N VAL A 940 -42.43 21.96 -18.45
CA VAL A 940 -42.65 21.05 -19.57
C VAL A 940 -42.21 19.68 -19.09
N GLU A 941 -43.10 18.71 -19.16
CA GLU A 941 -42.79 17.29 -18.98
C GLU A 941 -41.70 16.92 -19.98
N GLN A 942 -40.48 16.66 -19.49
CA GLN A 942 -39.29 16.49 -20.35
C GLN A 942 -39.09 15.02 -20.73
N ASN A 943 -39.10 14.80 -22.05
CA ASN A 943 -38.54 13.59 -22.67
C ASN A 943 -37.05 13.45 -22.32
N THR A 944 -36.65 12.28 -21.81
CA THR A 944 -35.27 11.94 -21.39
C THR A 944 -34.21 12.07 -22.48
N ASP A 945 -34.58 12.23 -23.75
CA ASP A 945 -33.66 12.22 -24.89
C ASP A 945 -32.88 13.54 -25.09
N GLU A 946 -33.35 14.67 -24.53
CA GLU A 946 -32.64 15.96 -24.61
C GLU A 946 -31.72 16.25 -23.41
N GLU A 947 -31.87 15.54 -22.29
CA GLU A 947 -31.14 15.83 -21.03
C GLU A 947 -29.62 15.65 -21.13
N PHE A 948 -29.14 14.67 -21.90
CA PHE A 948 -27.70 14.44 -22.08
C PHE A 948 -27.00 15.57 -22.83
N SER A 949 -27.73 16.42 -23.56
CA SER A 949 -27.16 17.56 -24.28
C SER A 949 -26.54 18.60 -23.34
N GLN A 950 -27.02 18.68 -22.08
CA GLN A 950 -26.49 19.59 -21.06
C GLN A 950 -25.04 19.24 -20.64
N PHE A 951 -24.60 18.01 -20.91
CA PHE A 951 -23.27 17.51 -20.54
C PHE A 951 -22.29 17.43 -21.72
N LYS A 952 -22.61 18.05 -22.88
CA LYS A 952 -21.76 18.09 -24.10
C LYS A 952 -20.34 18.60 -23.87
N SER A 953 -20.16 19.54 -22.94
CA SER A 953 -18.82 20.00 -22.53
C SER A 953 -18.08 18.91 -21.77
N SER A 954 -18.72 18.30 -20.76
CA SER A 954 -18.09 17.40 -19.79
C SER A 954 -17.83 15.96 -20.28
N LEU A 955 -18.56 15.46 -21.29
CA LEU A 955 -18.50 14.06 -21.74
C LEU A 955 -17.91 13.90 -23.14
N GLN A 956 -17.44 12.69 -23.44
CA GLN A 956 -17.03 12.28 -24.78
C GLN A 956 -18.20 12.37 -25.78
N PRO A 957 -18.04 12.98 -26.97
CA PRO A 957 -19.13 13.14 -27.94
C PRO A 957 -19.77 11.82 -28.38
N HIS A 958 -18.97 10.76 -28.53
CA HIS A 958 -19.46 9.43 -28.90
C HIS A 958 -20.36 8.83 -27.82
N PHE A 959 -20.04 9.05 -26.53
CA PHE A 959 -20.86 8.54 -25.43
C PHE A 959 -22.23 9.21 -25.38
N ILE A 960 -22.29 10.53 -25.61
CA ILE A 960 -23.55 11.27 -25.68
C ILE A 960 -24.42 10.77 -26.83
N ALA A 961 -23.84 10.60 -28.02
CA ALA A 961 -24.55 10.08 -29.18
C ALA A 961 -25.12 8.67 -28.93
N THR A 962 -24.43 7.84 -28.14
CA THR A 962 -24.92 6.52 -27.74
C THR A 962 -26.06 6.62 -26.72
N MET A 963 -25.95 7.45 -25.69
CA MET A 963 -26.99 7.60 -24.66
C MET A 963 -28.27 8.28 -25.17
N GLN A 964 -28.18 9.04 -26.27
CA GLN A 964 -29.33 9.66 -26.95
C GLN A 964 -30.14 8.70 -27.83
N LYS A 965 -29.59 7.53 -28.17
CA LYS A 965 -30.34 6.47 -28.88
C LYS A 965 -31.16 5.66 -27.89
N SER A 966 -32.27 5.04 -28.31
CA SER A 966 -32.93 4.00 -27.51
C SER A 966 -31.95 2.86 -27.25
N LEU A 967 -31.68 2.56 -25.98
CA LEU A 967 -30.75 1.49 -25.59
C LEU A 967 -31.54 0.20 -25.36
N THR A 968 -31.10 -0.89 -25.96
CA THR A 968 -31.53 -2.25 -25.61
C THR A 968 -30.72 -2.76 -24.41
N ALA A 969 -31.16 -3.85 -23.79
CA ALA A 969 -30.42 -4.49 -22.70
C ALA A 969 -29.06 -5.04 -23.18
N GLU A 970 -28.98 -5.49 -24.43
CA GLU A 970 -27.75 -5.91 -25.09
C GLU A 970 -26.79 -4.72 -25.29
N ASP A 971 -27.31 -3.54 -25.62
CA ASP A 971 -26.49 -2.32 -25.69
C ASP A 971 -25.91 -1.96 -24.31
N VAL A 972 -26.69 -2.10 -23.24
CA VAL A 972 -26.22 -1.88 -21.85
C VAL A 972 -25.09 -2.85 -21.50
N CYS A 973 -25.22 -4.12 -21.88
CA CYS A 973 -24.16 -5.14 -21.72
C CYS A 973 -22.89 -4.73 -22.50
N GLY A 974 -23.05 -4.25 -23.74
CA GLY A 974 -21.95 -3.77 -24.58
C GLY A 974 -21.23 -2.52 -24.03
N ILE A 975 -21.96 -1.62 -23.36
CA ILE A 975 -21.45 -0.42 -22.70
C ILE A 975 -20.71 -0.78 -21.40
N THR A 976 -21.32 -1.64 -20.57
CA THR A 976 -20.76 -2.07 -19.28
C THR A 976 -19.63 -3.09 -19.41
N LYS A 977 -19.51 -3.73 -20.59
CA LYS A 977 -18.58 -4.84 -20.87
C LYS A 977 -18.84 -6.07 -20.00
N ILE A 978 -20.11 -6.31 -19.66
CA ILE A 978 -20.58 -7.53 -19.01
C ILE A 978 -21.27 -8.39 -20.08
N PRO A 979 -20.92 -9.67 -20.26
CA PRO A 979 -21.63 -10.57 -21.17
C PRO A 979 -23.12 -10.68 -20.84
N VAL A 980 -23.97 -10.81 -21.86
CA VAL A 980 -25.43 -10.90 -21.71
C VAL A 980 -25.83 -12.07 -20.79
N THR A 981 -25.17 -13.21 -20.93
CA THR A 981 -25.41 -14.41 -20.08
C THR A 981 -25.15 -14.12 -18.61
N ALA A 982 -23.99 -13.53 -18.30
CA ALA A 982 -23.61 -13.14 -16.95
C ALA A 982 -24.57 -12.09 -16.36
N MET A 983 -24.93 -11.05 -17.13
CA MET A 983 -25.87 -10.03 -16.67
C MET A 983 -27.24 -10.64 -16.33
N ARG A 984 -27.77 -11.54 -17.17
CA ARG A 984 -29.04 -12.23 -16.89
C ARG A 984 -28.97 -13.05 -15.60
N VAL A 985 -27.86 -13.76 -15.36
CA VAL A 985 -27.65 -14.50 -14.10
C VAL A 985 -27.60 -13.56 -12.89
N PHE A 986 -26.90 -12.43 -13.01
CA PHE A 986 -26.79 -11.45 -11.92
C PHE A 986 -28.13 -10.80 -11.59
N ILE A 987 -28.89 -10.39 -12.61
CA ILE A 987 -30.23 -9.82 -12.45
C ILE A 987 -31.14 -10.85 -11.79
N LYS A 988 -31.18 -12.09 -12.30
CA LYS A 988 -32.00 -13.16 -11.71
C LYS A 988 -31.64 -13.43 -10.25
N ALA A 989 -30.36 -13.30 -9.88
CA ALA A 989 -29.90 -13.49 -8.50
C ALA A 989 -30.26 -12.32 -7.58
N LEU A 990 -30.27 -11.08 -8.09
CA LEU A 990 -30.53 -9.86 -7.31
C LEU A 990 -32.03 -9.51 -7.25
N ASN A 991 -32.72 -9.60 -8.37
CA ASN A 991 -34.17 -9.39 -8.51
C ASN A 991 -34.74 -10.37 -9.56
N PRO A 992 -35.25 -11.55 -9.11
CA PRO A 992 -35.83 -12.55 -10.01
C PRO A 992 -37.01 -12.07 -10.85
N GLU A 993 -37.74 -11.04 -10.38
CA GLU A 993 -38.94 -10.49 -11.01
C GLU A 993 -38.63 -9.34 -11.99
N PHE A 994 -37.36 -8.97 -12.16
CA PHE A 994 -36.95 -7.88 -13.02
C PHE A 994 -37.17 -8.21 -14.50
N VAL A 995 -37.79 -7.28 -15.23
CA VAL A 995 -38.06 -7.41 -16.67
C VAL A 995 -36.82 -7.02 -17.46
N TRP A 996 -36.28 -7.93 -18.28
CA TRP A 996 -35.01 -7.75 -18.99
C TRP A 996 -35.01 -6.51 -19.91
N GLU A 997 -36.14 -6.25 -20.56
CA GLU A 997 -36.32 -5.16 -21.52
C GLU A 997 -36.21 -3.77 -20.87
N ASP A 998 -36.51 -3.65 -19.57
CA ASP A 998 -36.49 -2.39 -18.83
C ASP A 998 -35.06 -1.92 -18.48
N LEU A 999 -34.07 -2.82 -18.59
CA LEU A 999 -32.67 -2.53 -18.28
C LEU A 999 -32.13 -1.32 -19.05
N GLY A 1000 -32.51 -1.19 -20.32
CA GLY A 1000 -32.08 -0.08 -21.19
C GLY A 1000 -32.54 1.28 -20.71
N GLN A 1001 -33.81 1.38 -20.30
CA GLN A 1001 -34.42 2.62 -19.81
C GLN A 1001 -33.89 2.98 -18.42
N ASN A 1002 -33.87 2.01 -17.50
CA ASN A 1002 -33.37 2.19 -16.15
C ASN A 1002 -31.88 2.60 -16.16
N PHE A 1003 -31.08 2.01 -17.04
CA PHE A 1003 -29.66 2.39 -17.20
C PHE A 1003 -29.50 3.85 -17.59
N LYS A 1004 -30.29 4.37 -18.53
CA LYS A 1004 -30.24 5.79 -18.89
C LYS A 1004 -30.56 6.70 -17.69
N ALA A 1005 -31.62 6.40 -16.96
CA ALA A 1005 -32.05 7.16 -15.80
C ALA A 1005 -30.96 7.18 -14.70
N VAL A 1006 -30.33 6.03 -14.44
CA VAL A 1006 -29.23 5.90 -13.48
C VAL A 1006 -28.00 6.71 -13.91
N ILE A 1007 -27.60 6.63 -15.17
CA ILE A 1007 -26.45 7.40 -15.68
C ILE A 1007 -26.73 8.91 -15.60
N LEU A 1008 -27.94 9.36 -15.95
CA LEU A 1008 -28.34 10.77 -15.77
C LEU A 1008 -28.25 11.20 -14.30
N GLY A 1009 -28.73 10.36 -13.37
CA GLY A 1009 -28.60 10.61 -11.93
C GLY A 1009 -27.15 10.78 -11.48
N LEU A 1010 -26.25 9.89 -11.93
CA LEU A 1010 -24.81 9.95 -11.63
C LEU A 1010 -24.10 11.16 -12.26
N LEU A 1011 -24.61 11.69 -13.37
CA LEU A 1011 -24.12 12.92 -13.99
C LEU A 1011 -24.58 14.17 -13.25
N LYS A 1012 -25.81 14.18 -12.74
CA LYS A 1012 -26.39 15.25 -11.92
C LYS A 1012 -25.71 15.33 -10.55
N GLU A 1013 -25.47 14.19 -9.88
CA GLU A 1013 -24.86 14.13 -8.54
C GLU A 1013 -23.42 13.57 -8.58
N ARG A 1014 -22.45 14.47 -8.73
CA ARG A 1014 -21.03 14.09 -8.90
C ARG A 1014 -20.29 13.70 -7.61
N SER A 1015 -20.71 14.23 -6.46
CA SER A 1015 -19.94 14.13 -5.20
C SER A 1015 -20.04 12.76 -4.51
N ASN A 1016 -21.15 12.02 -4.69
CA ASN A 1016 -21.47 10.81 -3.92
C ASN A 1016 -21.81 9.58 -4.80
N ARG A 1017 -21.18 9.45 -5.97
CA ARG A 1017 -21.51 8.40 -6.97
C ARG A 1017 -21.39 6.96 -6.48
N ALA A 1018 -20.45 6.68 -5.57
CA ALA A 1018 -20.30 5.32 -5.01
C ALA A 1018 -21.31 5.04 -3.90
N GLU A 1019 -21.71 6.08 -3.16
CA GLU A 1019 -22.70 5.99 -2.07
C GLU A 1019 -24.14 5.98 -2.61
N SER A 1020 -24.35 6.40 -3.86
CA SER A 1020 -25.67 6.45 -4.50
C SER A 1020 -26.23 5.08 -4.93
N ARG A 1021 -25.50 3.98 -4.68
CA ARG A 1021 -25.90 2.58 -4.94
C ARG A 1021 -26.66 2.40 -6.28
N PRO A 1022 -26.04 2.76 -7.42
CA PRO A 1022 -26.73 2.83 -8.71
C PRO A 1022 -27.42 1.54 -9.13
N VAL A 1023 -26.96 0.37 -8.69
CA VAL A 1023 -27.59 -0.92 -9.00
C VAL A 1023 -28.98 -1.05 -8.37
N GLN A 1024 -29.21 -0.46 -7.19
CA GLN A 1024 -30.54 -0.50 -6.55
C GLN A 1024 -31.60 0.18 -7.41
N LYS A 1025 -31.23 1.31 -8.02
CA LYS A 1025 -32.08 2.05 -8.95
C LYS A 1025 -32.13 1.41 -10.34
N LEU A 1026 -31.09 0.69 -10.74
CA LEU A 1026 -31.04 0.01 -12.03
C LEU A 1026 -32.01 -1.19 -12.06
N LEU A 1027 -32.08 -1.94 -10.96
CA LEU A 1027 -32.80 -3.21 -10.85
C LEU A 1027 -34.03 -3.14 -9.93
N ASP A 1028 -34.44 -1.94 -9.54
CA ASP A 1028 -35.60 -1.68 -8.66
C ASP A 1028 -35.59 -2.52 -7.37
N LEU A 1029 -34.41 -2.63 -6.73
CA LEU A 1029 -34.26 -3.31 -5.45
C LEU A 1029 -34.91 -2.44 -4.36
N GLU A 1030 -36.03 -2.89 -3.79
CA GLU A 1030 -36.87 -2.12 -2.86
C GLU A 1030 -36.05 -1.27 -1.87
N SER A 1031 -36.21 0.05 -1.97
CA SER A 1031 -35.76 0.97 -0.94
C SER A 1031 -36.65 0.78 0.30
N GLY A 1032 -36.13 0.07 1.29
CA GLY A 1032 -36.73 -0.01 2.62
C GLY A 1032 -36.89 1.38 3.23
N ASN A 1033 -38.08 1.97 3.02
CA ASN A 1033 -38.75 2.97 3.85
C ASN A 1033 -40.10 3.35 3.22
N LYS A 1034 -41.03 2.39 3.13
CA LYS A 1034 -42.44 2.73 3.34
C LYS A 1034 -42.65 2.90 4.84
N ALA A 1035 -42.25 4.06 5.37
CA ALA A 1035 -42.80 4.50 6.63
C ALA A 1035 -44.31 4.61 6.41
N LEU A 1036 -45.05 3.78 7.15
CA LEU A 1036 -46.49 3.85 7.31
C LEU A 1036 -46.88 5.33 7.51
N GLN A 1037 -47.52 5.92 6.51
CA GLN A 1037 -48.46 7.00 6.75
C GLN A 1037 -49.57 6.40 7.61
N ILE A 1038 -49.43 6.57 8.92
CA ILE A 1038 -50.59 6.55 9.81
C ILE A 1038 -51.21 7.93 9.65
N GLU A 1039 -52.45 7.94 9.15
CA GLU A 1039 -53.30 9.13 9.10
C GLU A 1039 -53.38 9.78 10.48
N GLY A 1040 -53.09 11.08 10.53
CA GLY A 1040 -53.17 11.97 11.69
C GLY A 1040 -52.94 13.40 11.26
#